data_AF-A0A8R2M325-F1
#
_entry.id   AF-A0A8R2M325-F1
#
_cell.length_a   1.000
_cell.length_b   1.000
_cell.length_c   1.000
_cell.angle_alpha   90.00
_cell.angle_beta   90.00
_cell.angle_gamma   90.00
#
_symmetry.space_group_name_H-M   'P 1'
#
loop_
_entity.id
_entity.type
_entity.pdbx_description
1 polymer ?
#
loop_
_entity_poly.entity_id
_entity_poly.type
_entity_poly.pdbx_seq_one_letter_code
_entity_poly.pdbx_strand_id
1 'polypeptide(L)'
;MDEIEYKLKTNNSVLIVNAVEKLITLIKSKFKREERQRFVLENEELKFLRKKCSSKDPVVSLTACQGLLALVELGVLEIPHTMSTVVTLIPTAHNYSAIISTMAGLLILDLKSRLDGYKCQFNLKSPKHPFITVLEKNKGAEDDVLAQMHSLCTHPDYTVSSNSLELLRAVFLWLTCNPQRDGGSRPWQLLLSLPQGQAKSLLLLACLSCQQICNSSLIERAFSAYSAVTDAAIYQQDKETVRALLPMLARITNELIKHGRDPRPCYILMERCFNLDAAELRTVAGLVLMILADNLPHTSALYLHELFNLCLNIINKYAYTQISINYLIALTLQWLNMPSYLTASALKSASRILDIYQEDAGEDTRMYMTNLNTNKTFQTLLHTDKHLSIVYNLNRNYERLRDNPDKLKCWVSDISSLDNAVKYDMLPLLLGVAMSQNIEGDQEEIVLQSLNILIDLVDYNKDMSVQLLPILLYKISHDISPSIKMECLKALPLMAKSKENVPTIVSILNKLKVNKGVPISFLISLYTSLSETQVRCFPYLQELLVDPGAGRPDDLKWEVDVARALSVKRICEIRGSSHGVELVSVISTLLNRCGDKSGSAATSAALQSIARLWRSASIAPPSTWRALEPKLGRDTRPLVQISVCNLLAEVPALRVSTPDYDWLISASCRRLWAYVADSNHPEVVEAACDALGGYLLDDYKLKDIPEIYRRTVKLPASYCKTPADAARNPEDVLEYIPCEVWPEVFKCSNQAALGGVARLTTRLIEREIKGYRSGVYHLEAKTEPMGYNHLQPFSVIRGLMECFRKQATSPSFDYSDEILLAILQALTSDYPRPLPPIDLCFLPEMFHRGRQWKELSVRLAARQALVSISAKRIMDNYLQSIEVENCDESDILTVYELLPTLCRGMPPNSLRAPIEKTLGRSHAIVSKTKSSDNPEELLFVKLLVLIRRCLESEKIHDANRKLLSQMVENYYSVIDESNVSWDTYVETCRSLSSAHLERMTSPSSWWEASGEALRRAWRVRCEVARGAPGGIALVWLNEMIDAQASSPPEQDFSLRCMAPVLQAADPGSAAARDWFLQLMARTQVAFNETEDLSAKLYLCDVFVLSVVTLSGHGALRPGDAVAGDRAAARALFPAAVAALFSREPWEQSTPQILEWLCHTRSSVADPRMAQCCQRGLLSMRHAAHFATHNTWIKLESHLARENIED
;
A
#
# COMPACT_ATOMS: atom_id res chain seq x y z
N MET A 1 -33.36 70.42 -29.51
CA MET A 1 -32.69 69.14 -29.87
C MET A 1 -31.89 69.28 -31.17
N ASP A 2 -32.41 69.93 -32.21
CA ASP A 2 -31.71 70.07 -33.52
C ASP A 2 -30.36 70.82 -33.46
N GLU A 3 -30.25 71.88 -32.65
CA GLU A 3 -28.98 72.60 -32.44
C GLU A 3 -27.92 71.71 -31.77
N ILE A 4 -28.34 70.85 -30.84
CA ILE A 4 -27.48 69.91 -30.11
C ILE A 4 -27.01 68.82 -31.07
N GLU A 5 -27.91 68.29 -31.91
CA GLU A 5 -27.57 67.27 -32.89
C GLU A 5 -26.69 67.79 -34.03
N TYR A 6 -26.86 69.05 -34.44
CA TYR A 6 -25.96 69.72 -35.38
C TYR A 6 -24.55 69.86 -34.80
N LYS A 7 -24.42 70.36 -33.56
CA LYS A 7 -23.14 70.52 -32.88
C LYS A 7 -22.41 69.18 -32.64
N LEU A 8 -23.15 68.12 -32.32
CA LEU A 8 -22.60 66.77 -32.17
C LEU A 8 -22.14 66.12 -33.49
N LYS A 9 -22.50 66.67 -34.65
CA LYS A 9 -22.01 66.22 -35.98
C LYS A 9 -20.78 67.00 -36.46
N THR A 10 -20.36 68.03 -35.73
CA THR A 10 -19.15 68.79 -36.06
C THR A 10 -17.91 68.13 -35.47
N ASN A 11 -16.80 68.04 -36.21
CA ASN A 11 -15.51 67.51 -35.71
C ASN A 11 -14.81 68.45 -34.69
N ASN A 12 -15.52 69.44 -34.12
CA ASN A 12 -14.95 70.42 -33.20
C ASN A 12 -15.30 70.05 -31.76
N SER A 13 -14.28 69.67 -30.97
CA SER A 13 -14.40 69.25 -29.58
C SER A 13 -15.09 70.29 -28.68
N VAL A 14 -14.86 71.59 -28.92
CA VAL A 14 -15.46 72.67 -28.14
C VAL A 14 -16.97 72.75 -28.35
N LEU A 15 -17.43 72.56 -29.59
CA LEU A 15 -18.86 72.56 -29.92
C LEU A 15 -19.57 71.32 -29.36
N ILE A 16 -18.88 70.16 -29.35
CA ILE A 16 -19.37 68.92 -28.75
C ILE A 16 -19.53 69.08 -27.23
N VAL A 17 -18.53 69.64 -26.54
CA VAL A 17 -18.60 69.90 -25.08
C VAL A 17 -19.75 70.85 -24.76
N ASN A 18 -19.89 71.97 -25.49
CA ASN A 18 -20.98 72.92 -25.30
C ASN A 18 -22.36 72.27 -25.51
N ALA A 19 -22.48 71.36 -26.49
CA ALA A 19 -23.72 70.61 -26.71
C ALA A 19 -24.06 69.67 -25.55
N VAL A 20 -23.06 69.00 -24.97
CA VAL A 20 -23.22 68.12 -23.79
C VAL A 20 -23.49 68.92 -22.52
N GLU A 21 -22.83 70.07 -22.32
CA GLU A 21 -23.09 70.98 -21.20
C GLU A 21 -24.53 71.49 -21.21
N LYS A 22 -25.02 71.95 -22.38
CA LYS A 22 -26.42 72.33 -22.57
C LYS A 22 -27.39 71.19 -22.18
N LEU A 23 -27.08 69.94 -22.59
CA LEU A 23 -27.85 68.76 -22.19
C LEU A 23 -27.83 68.54 -20.66
N ILE A 24 -26.69 68.67 -20.00
CA ILE A 24 -26.57 68.54 -18.54
C ILE A 24 -27.41 69.59 -17.82
N THR A 25 -27.34 70.86 -18.23
CA THR A 25 -28.17 71.94 -17.66
C THR A 25 -29.66 71.71 -17.86
N LEU A 26 -30.08 71.22 -19.04
CA LEU A 26 -31.47 70.87 -19.32
C LEU A 26 -31.95 69.72 -18.42
N ILE A 27 -31.15 68.67 -18.27
CA ILE A 27 -31.45 67.54 -17.37
C ILE A 27 -31.54 68.01 -15.92
N LYS A 28 -30.62 68.87 -15.46
CA LYS A 28 -30.62 69.42 -14.10
C LYS A 28 -31.85 70.28 -13.82
N SER A 29 -32.26 71.12 -14.78
CA SER A 29 -33.41 72.03 -14.64
C SER A 29 -34.75 71.30 -14.49
N LYS A 30 -34.87 70.09 -15.09
CA LYS A 30 -36.07 69.25 -15.02
C LYS A 30 -36.09 68.29 -13.81
N PHE A 31 -35.02 68.24 -13.02
CA PHE A 31 -34.86 67.27 -11.94
C PHE A 31 -35.54 67.71 -10.64
N LYS A 32 -36.43 66.87 -10.10
CA LYS A 32 -37.01 67.01 -8.75
C LYS A 32 -36.63 65.80 -7.90
N ARG A 33 -36.18 66.05 -6.66
CA ARG A 33 -35.64 65.02 -5.75
C ARG A 33 -36.65 63.92 -5.39
N GLU A 34 -37.95 64.25 -5.41
CA GLU A 34 -39.07 63.36 -5.04
C GLU A 34 -39.52 62.41 -6.18
N GLU A 35 -39.21 62.70 -7.45
CA GLU A 35 -39.66 61.91 -8.63
C GLU A 35 -38.51 61.15 -9.32
N ARG A 36 -37.44 60.88 -8.57
CA ARG A 36 -36.15 60.40 -9.08
C ARG A 36 -36.24 59.13 -9.94
N GLN A 37 -37.07 58.15 -9.55
CA GLN A 37 -37.22 56.89 -10.28
C GLN A 37 -38.01 57.04 -11.60
N ARG A 38 -39.06 57.89 -11.63
CA ARG A 38 -39.80 58.21 -12.87
C ARG A 38 -38.96 59.03 -13.83
N PHE A 39 -38.23 60.03 -13.31
CA PHE A 39 -37.39 60.93 -14.08
C PHE A 39 -36.32 60.18 -14.91
N VAL A 40 -35.73 59.14 -14.35
CA VAL A 40 -34.67 58.35 -15.00
C VAL A 40 -35.19 57.47 -16.14
N LEU A 41 -36.49 57.13 -16.15
CA LEU A 41 -37.15 56.31 -17.17
C LEU A 41 -37.83 57.15 -18.26
N GLU A 42 -38.39 58.30 -17.91
CA GLU A 42 -39.23 59.12 -18.80
C GLU A 42 -38.49 60.26 -19.51
N ASN A 43 -37.30 60.66 -19.04
CA ASN A 43 -36.58 61.80 -19.60
C ASN A 43 -35.93 61.46 -20.96
N GLU A 44 -36.43 62.09 -22.04
CA GLU A 44 -35.94 61.92 -23.40
C GLU A 44 -34.52 62.49 -23.61
N GLU A 45 -34.12 63.54 -22.89
CA GLU A 45 -32.76 64.08 -22.96
C GLU A 45 -31.72 63.14 -22.33
N LEU A 46 -32.07 62.45 -21.24
CA LEU A 46 -31.24 61.43 -20.62
C LEU A 46 -31.11 60.19 -21.51
N LYS A 47 -32.21 59.75 -22.14
CA LYS A 47 -32.18 58.67 -23.16
C LYS A 47 -31.30 59.05 -24.36
N PHE A 48 -31.38 60.31 -24.81
CA PHE A 48 -30.54 60.82 -25.88
C PHE A 48 -29.06 60.82 -25.50
N LEU A 49 -28.70 61.28 -24.29
CA LEU A 49 -27.34 61.24 -23.77
C LEU A 49 -26.81 59.80 -23.69
N ARG A 50 -27.62 58.86 -23.17
CA ARG A 50 -27.30 57.42 -23.13
C ARG A 50 -27.03 56.84 -24.52
N LYS A 51 -27.85 57.21 -25.52
CA LYS A 51 -27.65 56.78 -26.91
C LYS A 51 -26.35 57.33 -27.51
N LYS A 52 -25.98 58.57 -27.18
CA LYS A 52 -24.73 59.20 -27.66
C LYS A 52 -23.47 58.65 -27.00
N CYS A 53 -23.57 58.04 -25.83
CA CYS A 53 -22.46 57.30 -25.20
C CYS A 53 -21.96 56.13 -26.08
N SER A 54 -22.84 55.52 -26.89
CA SER A 54 -22.48 54.46 -27.85
C SER A 54 -22.19 54.97 -29.28
N SER A 55 -21.87 56.26 -29.43
CA SER A 55 -21.54 56.83 -30.75
C SER A 55 -20.31 56.19 -31.38
N LYS A 56 -20.26 56.14 -32.71
CA LYS A 56 -19.07 55.72 -33.47
C LYS A 56 -17.92 56.73 -33.38
N ASP A 57 -18.25 58.01 -33.17
CA ASP A 57 -17.27 59.07 -32.99
C ASP A 57 -16.70 59.02 -31.56
N PRO A 58 -15.39 58.81 -31.37
CA PRO A 58 -14.77 58.67 -30.07
C PRO A 58 -14.90 59.93 -29.22
N VAL A 59 -14.85 61.13 -29.81
CA VAL A 59 -14.93 62.39 -29.07
C VAL A 59 -16.34 62.58 -28.52
N VAL A 60 -17.36 62.35 -29.34
CA VAL A 60 -18.78 62.42 -28.92
C VAL A 60 -19.08 61.37 -27.83
N SER A 61 -18.58 60.15 -27.98
CA SER A 61 -18.76 59.09 -26.99
C SER A 61 -18.10 59.44 -25.65
N LEU A 62 -16.84 59.86 -25.64
CA LEU A 62 -16.11 60.28 -24.44
C LEU A 62 -16.80 61.44 -23.72
N THR A 63 -17.15 62.50 -24.46
CA THR A 63 -17.78 63.69 -23.86
C THR A 63 -19.19 63.37 -23.34
N ALA A 64 -19.97 62.53 -24.04
CA ALA A 64 -21.28 62.10 -23.56
C ALA A 64 -21.17 61.26 -22.27
N CYS A 65 -20.17 60.39 -22.16
CA CYS A 65 -19.96 59.61 -20.94
C CYS A 65 -19.42 60.45 -19.77
N GLN A 66 -18.58 61.46 -20.03
CA GLN A 66 -18.23 62.48 -19.03
C GLN A 66 -19.46 63.26 -18.55
N GLY A 67 -20.41 63.55 -19.43
CA GLY A 67 -21.67 64.16 -19.05
C GLY A 67 -22.53 63.29 -18.12
N LEU A 68 -22.47 61.96 -18.25
CA LEU A 68 -23.10 61.04 -17.29
C LEU A 68 -22.43 61.09 -15.91
N LEU A 69 -21.09 61.13 -15.86
CA LEU A 69 -20.36 61.28 -14.59
C LEU A 69 -20.69 62.59 -13.89
N ALA A 70 -20.71 63.71 -14.62
CA ALA A 70 -21.05 65.02 -14.06
C ALA A 70 -22.46 65.04 -13.46
N LEU A 71 -23.43 64.34 -14.07
CA LEU A 71 -24.79 64.20 -13.50
C LEU A 71 -24.82 63.39 -12.19
N VAL A 72 -23.89 62.46 -11.98
CA VAL A 72 -23.73 61.72 -10.72
C VAL A 72 -23.09 62.60 -9.65
N GLU A 73 -22.04 63.35 -10.00
CA GLU A 73 -21.38 64.31 -9.09
C GLU A 73 -22.34 65.43 -8.64
N LEU A 74 -23.20 65.89 -9.54
CA LEU A 74 -24.26 66.86 -9.25
C LEU A 74 -25.44 66.27 -8.44
N GLY A 75 -25.41 64.97 -8.11
CA GLY A 75 -26.43 64.30 -7.32
C GLY A 75 -27.75 64.04 -8.05
N VAL A 76 -27.79 64.16 -9.39
CA VAL A 76 -28.98 63.90 -10.20
C VAL A 76 -29.21 62.39 -10.34
N LEU A 77 -28.12 61.65 -10.64
CA LEU A 77 -28.13 60.20 -10.82
C LEU A 77 -27.46 59.47 -9.64
N GLU A 78 -27.89 58.24 -9.36
CA GLU A 78 -27.27 57.37 -8.35
C GLU A 78 -26.14 56.53 -8.96
N ILE A 79 -25.07 56.32 -8.19
CA ILE A 79 -23.90 55.54 -8.62
C ILE A 79 -24.29 54.11 -9.05
N PRO A 80 -25.09 53.31 -8.29
CA PRO A 80 -25.43 51.95 -8.67
C PRO A 80 -26.29 51.87 -9.94
N HIS A 81 -27.27 52.77 -10.08
CA HIS A 81 -28.13 52.81 -11.27
C HIS A 81 -27.35 53.23 -12.52
N THR A 82 -26.43 54.18 -12.38
CA THR A 82 -25.58 54.63 -13.48
C THR A 82 -24.58 53.56 -13.87
N MET A 83 -23.98 52.85 -12.92
CA MET A 83 -23.09 51.71 -13.19
C MET A 83 -23.83 50.59 -13.95
N SER A 84 -25.06 50.24 -13.53
CA SER A 84 -25.90 49.28 -14.26
C SER A 84 -26.21 49.75 -15.69
N THR A 85 -26.52 51.04 -15.86
CA THR A 85 -26.74 51.65 -17.19
C THR A 85 -25.49 51.59 -18.07
N VAL A 86 -24.30 51.83 -17.51
CA VAL A 86 -23.04 51.75 -18.26
C VAL A 86 -22.72 50.29 -18.64
N VAL A 87 -23.01 49.33 -17.77
CA VAL A 87 -22.86 47.88 -18.06
C VAL A 87 -23.79 47.41 -19.19
N THR A 88 -25.01 47.95 -19.29
CA THR A 88 -25.94 47.61 -20.38
C THR A 88 -25.54 48.22 -21.72
N LEU A 89 -24.73 49.29 -21.74
CA LEU A 89 -24.20 49.89 -22.97
C LEU A 89 -23.01 49.13 -23.57
N ILE A 90 -22.40 48.18 -22.84
CA ILE A 90 -21.20 47.43 -23.30
C ILE A 90 -21.42 46.68 -24.63
N PRO A 91 -22.55 45.98 -24.87
CA PRO A 91 -22.76 45.26 -26.13
C PRO A 91 -22.94 46.19 -27.35
N THR A 92 -23.42 47.42 -27.14
CA THR A 92 -23.68 48.40 -28.21
C THR A 92 -22.54 49.39 -28.39
N ALA A 93 -21.47 49.27 -27.60
CA ALA A 93 -20.36 50.21 -27.55
C ALA A 93 -19.43 50.07 -28.75
N HIS A 94 -19.13 51.19 -29.41
CA HIS A 94 -18.07 51.25 -30.42
C HIS A 94 -16.73 51.73 -29.85
N ASN A 95 -16.74 52.54 -28.78
CA ASN A 95 -15.55 53.02 -28.10
C ASN A 95 -15.52 52.53 -26.64
N TYR A 96 -14.75 51.47 -26.38
CA TYR A 96 -14.65 50.87 -25.04
C TYR A 96 -13.86 51.76 -24.07
N SER A 97 -12.89 52.54 -24.53
CA SER A 97 -12.08 53.45 -23.70
C SER A 97 -12.96 54.47 -22.95
N ALA A 98 -13.97 55.04 -23.62
CA ALA A 98 -14.93 55.96 -23.01
C ALA A 98 -15.74 55.32 -21.88
N ILE A 99 -16.21 54.10 -22.11
CA ILE A 99 -17.01 53.34 -21.14
C ILE A 99 -16.15 52.94 -19.93
N ILE A 100 -14.93 52.46 -20.16
CA ILE A 100 -14.02 52.02 -19.09
C ILE A 100 -13.61 53.22 -18.22
N SER A 101 -13.28 54.37 -18.83
CA SER A 101 -12.97 55.60 -18.10
C SER A 101 -14.16 56.07 -17.24
N THR A 102 -15.37 55.95 -17.76
CA THR A 102 -16.60 56.29 -17.04
C THR A 102 -16.86 55.34 -15.88
N MET A 103 -16.64 54.04 -16.07
CA MET A 103 -16.68 53.06 -14.99
C MET A 103 -15.64 53.36 -13.92
N ALA A 104 -14.40 53.70 -14.30
CA ALA A 104 -13.34 54.07 -13.37
C ALA A 104 -13.74 55.30 -12.52
N GLY A 105 -14.29 56.34 -13.15
CA GLY A 105 -14.81 57.53 -12.45
C GLY A 105 -15.93 57.20 -11.46
N LEU A 106 -16.88 56.34 -11.84
CA LEU A 106 -17.95 55.89 -10.95
C LEU A 106 -17.41 55.06 -9.76
N LEU A 107 -16.37 54.24 -9.97
CA LEU A 107 -15.72 53.48 -8.90
C LEU A 107 -14.98 54.39 -7.92
N ILE A 108 -14.32 55.46 -8.40
CA ILE A 108 -13.68 56.46 -7.53
C ILE A 108 -14.74 57.17 -6.67
N LEU A 109 -15.87 57.58 -7.26
CA LEU A 109 -16.97 58.22 -6.52
C LEU A 109 -17.58 57.27 -5.48
N ASP A 110 -17.74 55.98 -5.82
CA ASP A 110 -18.23 54.96 -4.87
C ASP A 110 -17.24 54.75 -3.71
N LEU A 111 -15.94 54.67 -4.00
CA LEU A 111 -14.89 54.51 -2.98
C LEU A 111 -14.85 55.71 -2.03
N LYS A 112 -14.91 56.94 -2.56
CA LYS A 112 -14.94 58.18 -1.75
C LYS A 112 -16.18 58.27 -0.86
N SER A 113 -17.29 57.64 -1.23
CA SER A 113 -18.50 57.63 -0.41
C SER A 113 -18.42 56.68 0.82
N ARG A 114 -17.36 55.87 0.95
CA ARG A 114 -17.29 54.73 1.90
C ARG A 114 -15.96 54.65 2.66
N LEU A 115 -15.43 55.79 3.10
CA LEU A 115 -14.04 55.93 3.59
C LEU A 115 -13.71 55.29 4.95
N ASP A 116 -14.66 54.69 5.68
CA ASP A 116 -14.39 53.96 6.93
C ASP A 116 -14.12 52.48 6.66
N GLY A 117 -12.84 52.10 6.52
CA GLY A 117 -12.42 50.69 6.35
C GLY A 117 -12.99 50.04 5.08
N TYR A 118 -12.54 50.50 3.91
CA TYR A 118 -13.10 50.07 2.62
C TYR A 118 -12.97 48.56 2.38
N LYS A 119 -14.10 47.89 2.18
CA LYS A 119 -14.19 46.51 1.71
C LYS A 119 -14.85 46.49 0.33
N CYS A 120 -14.13 45.94 -0.67
CA CYS A 120 -14.65 45.87 -2.03
C CYS A 120 -15.96 45.07 -2.07
N GLN A 121 -16.98 45.62 -2.75
CA GLN A 121 -18.28 44.95 -2.91
C GLN A 121 -18.26 43.91 -4.03
N PHE A 122 -17.30 44.03 -4.93
CA PHE A 122 -17.22 43.24 -6.15
C PHE A 122 -16.31 42.02 -5.94
N ASN A 123 -16.75 40.90 -6.50
CA ASN A 123 -16.00 39.63 -6.54
C ASN A 123 -15.94 39.11 -7.99
N LEU A 124 -15.37 37.92 -8.20
CA LEU A 124 -15.39 37.15 -9.45
C LEU A 124 -16.79 36.56 -9.76
N LYS A 125 -17.64 36.35 -8.74
CA LYS A 125 -18.99 35.75 -8.87
C LYS A 125 -20.12 36.76 -9.06
N SER A 126 -20.58 37.35 -7.96
CA SER A 126 -21.74 38.25 -7.91
C SER A 126 -21.70 39.06 -6.60
N PRO A 127 -21.78 40.41 -6.66
CA PRO A 127 -21.76 41.21 -7.88
C PRO A 127 -20.36 41.17 -8.53
N LYS A 128 -20.30 40.95 -9.86
CA LYS A 128 -19.03 40.91 -10.60
C LYS A 128 -18.41 42.29 -10.69
N HIS A 129 -17.08 42.38 -10.68
CA HIS A 129 -16.41 43.66 -10.93
C HIS A 129 -16.74 44.19 -12.35
N PRO A 130 -17.05 45.49 -12.51
CA PRO A 130 -17.40 46.07 -13.81
C PRO A 130 -16.35 45.82 -14.91
N PHE A 131 -15.06 45.97 -14.59
CA PHE A 131 -13.97 45.67 -15.52
C PHE A 131 -13.91 44.20 -15.97
N ILE A 132 -14.23 43.24 -15.09
CA ILE A 132 -14.30 41.82 -15.48
C ILE A 132 -15.41 41.62 -16.53
N THR A 133 -16.55 42.28 -16.33
CA THR A 133 -17.68 42.21 -17.26
C THR A 133 -17.33 42.79 -18.65
N VAL A 134 -16.50 43.84 -18.70
CA VAL A 134 -15.96 44.39 -19.95
C VAL A 134 -15.02 43.39 -20.63
N LEU A 135 -14.09 42.79 -19.86
CA LEU A 135 -13.09 41.87 -20.39
C LEU A 135 -13.67 40.51 -20.86
N GLU A 136 -14.79 40.06 -20.27
CA GLU A 136 -15.55 38.89 -20.74
C GLU A 136 -16.22 39.16 -22.10
N LYS A 137 -16.72 40.37 -22.31
CA LYS A 137 -17.44 40.76 -23.53
C LYS A 137 -16.53 41.21 -24.68
N ASN A 138 -15.38 41.82 -24.38
CA ASN A 138 -14.39 42.23 -25.37
C ASN A 138 -12.95 41.94 -24.91
N LYS A 139 -12.29 40.99 -25.56
CA LYS A 139 -10.89 40.63 -25.28
C LYS A 139 -9.89 41.73 -25.67
N GLY A 140 -10.22 42.57 -26.66
CA GLY A 140 -9.32 43.64 -27.14
C GLY A 140 -9.26 44.87 -26.22
N ALA A 141 -10.09 44.94 -25.18
CA ALA A 141 -10.15 46.06 -24.24
C ALA A 141 -9.16 45.93 -23.06
N GLU A 142 -8.29 44.91 -23.05
CA GLU A 142 -7.36 44.65 -21.94
C GLU A 142 -6.40 45.81 -21.68
N ASP A 143 -5.87 46.43 -22.73
CA ASP A 143 -4.92 47.54 -22.61
C ASP A 143 -5.57 48.79 -22.01
N ASP A 144 -6.79 49.10 -22.41
CA ASP A 144 -7.58 50.20 -21.85
C ASP A 144 -7.89 49.95 -20.36
N VAL A 145 -8.21 48.71 -19.98
CA VAL A 145 -8.45 48.36 -18.57
C VAL A 145 -7.17 48.46 -17.75
N LEU A 146 -6.04 47.94 -18.25
CA LEU A 146 -4.75 48.01 -17.56
C LEU A 146 -4.27 49.46 -17.37
N ALA A 147 -4.48 50.33 -18.37
CA ALA A 147 -4.17 51.75 -18.25
C ALA A 147 -4.99 52.43 -17.14
N GLN A 148 -6.29 52.12 -17.06
CA GLN A 148 -7.16 52.66 -16.01
C GLN A 148 -6.84 52.07 -14.63
N MET A 149 -6.49 50.78 -14.55
CA MET A 149 -5.99 50.16 -13.31
C MET A 149 -4.72 50.86 -12.80
N HIS A 150 -3.78 51.16 -13.70
CA HIS A 150 -2.58 51.91 -13.33
C HIS A 150 -2.92 53.30 -12.80
N SER A 151 -3.78 54.05 -13.51
CA SER A 151 -4.23 55.38 -13.08
C SER A 151 -4.94 55.38 -11.73
N LEU A 152 -5.66 54.32 -11.38
CA LEU A 152 -6.32 54.18 -10.07
C LEU A 152 -5.30 53.93 -8.95
N CYS A 153 -4.30 53.09 -9.21
CA CYS A 153 -3.26 52.78 -8.23
C CYS A 153 -2.26 53.92 -8.02
N THR A 154 -2.00 54.74 -9.04
CA THR A 154 -1.11 55.92 -8.95
C THR A 154 -1.89 57.24 -8.83
N HIS A 155 -3.15 57.18 -8.38
CA HIS A 155 -4.00 58.35 -8.28
C HIS A 155 -3.42 59.39 -7.30
N PRO A 156 -3.49 60.71 -7.59
CA PRO A 156 -2.90 61.75 -6.73
C PRO A 156 -3.52 61.82 -5.32
N ASP A 157 -4.77 61.38 -5.18
CA ASP A 157 -5.45 61.27 -3.89
C ASP A 157 -5.02 59.99 -3.15
N TYR A 158 -4.35 60.14 -2.01
CA TYR A 158 -3.83 59.05 -1.20
C TYR A 158 -4.92 58.04 -0.81
N THR A 159 -6.12 58.52 -0.47
CA THR A 159 -7.26 57.67 -0.04
C THR A 159 -7.74 56.72 -1.13
N VAL A 160 -7.65 57.16 -2.38
CA VAL A 160 -7.99 56.34 -3.56
C VAL A 160 -6.85 55.37 -3.84
N SER A 161 -5.60 55.85 -3.84
CA SER A 161 -4.43 55.03 -4.14
C SER A 161 -4.26 53.86 -3.17
N SER A 162 -4.44 54.06 -1.86
CA SER A 162 -4.24 53.04 -0.82
C SER A 162 -5.28 51.92 -0.87
N ASN A 163 -6.53 52.26 -1.20
CA ASN A 163 -7.65 51.31 -1.29
C ASN A 163 -7.84 50.71 -2.69
N SER A 164 -7.16 51.24 -3.71
CA SER A 164 -7.26 50.79 -5.11
C SER A 164 -6.86 49.33 -5.30
N LEU A 165 -5.87 48.83 -4.55
CA LEU A 165 -5.42 47.44 -4.61
C LEU A 165 -6.49 46.45 -4.16
N GLU A 166 -7.25 46.79 -3.11
CA GLU A 166 -8.35 45.96 -2.62
C GLU A 166 -9.56 46.05 -3.56
N LEU A 167 -9.83 47.21 -4.16
CA LEU A 167 -10.85 47.38 -5.19
C LEU A 167 -10.55 46.51 -6.43
N LEU A 168 -9.31 46.54 -6.91
CA LEU A 168 -8.88 45.88 -8.15
C LEU A 168 -8.46 44.42 -7.97
N ARG A 169 -8.45 43.92 -6.73
CA ARG A 169 -8.06 42.56 -6.37
C ARG A 169 -8.71 41.49 -7.25
N ALA A 170 -10.03 41.58 -7.42
CA ALA A 170 -10.81 40.67 -8.25
C ALA A 170 -10.35 40.68 -9.72
N VAL A 171 -10.02 41.86 -10.22
CA VAL A 171 -9.58 42.09 -11.61
C VAL A 171 -8.18 41.51 -11.82
N PHE A 172 -7.26 41.71 -10.87
CA PHE A 172 -5.93 41.09 -10.91
C PHE A 172 -6.04 39.56 -10.92
N LEU A 173 -6.77 38.96 -9.98
CA LEU A 173 -6.96 37.51 -9.93
C LEU A 173 -7.62 36.96 -11.21
N TRP A 174 -8.56 37.69 -11.79
CA TRP A 174 -9.17 37.28 -13.06
C TRP A 174 -8.16 37.31 -14.23
N LEU A 175 -7.37 38.39 -14.33
CA LEU A 175 -6.34 38.53 -15.38
C LEU A 175 -5.22 37.49 -15.22
N THR A 176 -4.77 37.22 -13.98
CA THR A 176 -3.60 36.37 -13.73
C THR A 176 -3.94 34.89 -13.51
N CYS A 177 -5.13 34.54 -13.03
CA CYS A 177 -5.45 33.16 -12.59
C CYS A 177 -6.54 32.47 -13.41
N ASN A 178 -7.28 33.16 -14.30
CA ASN A 178 -8.34 32.52 -15.10
C ASN A 178 -7.75 31.48 -16.08
N PRO A 179 -8.09 30.18 -15.95
CA PRO A 179 -7.50 29.10 -16.75
C PRO A 179 -7.94 29.09 -18.21
N GLN A 180 -9.03 29.81 -18.57
CA GLN A 180 -9.55 29.87 -19.95
C GLN A 180 -8.95 30.99 -20.81
N ARG A 181 -8.02 31.77 -20.26
CA ARG A 181 -7.35 32.88 -20.95
C ARG A 181 -5.88 32.55 -21.24
N ASP A 182 -5.42 32.97 -22.42
CA ASP A 182 -3.98 33.09 -22.70
C ASP A 182 -3.43 34.26 -21.88
N GLY A 183 -2.38 34.00 -21.10
CA GLY A 183 -1.84 34.97 -20.14
C GLY A 183 -0.89 35.98 -20.78
N GLY A 184 -1.02 37.26 -20.41
CA GLY A 184 -0.04 38.31 -20.72
C GLY A 184 0.92 38.60 -19.56
N SER A 185 2.11 39.12 -19.86
CA SER A 185 3.08 39.59 -18.85
C SER A 185 2.75 40.98 -18.29
N ARG A 186 1.91 41.76 -18.98
CA ARG A 186 1.56 43.15 -18.63
C ARG A 186 0.87 43.29 -17.26
N PRO A 187 -0.08 42.43 -16.85
CA PRO A 187 -0.67 42.50 -15.51
C PRO A 187 0.37 42.32 -14.39
N TRP A 188 1.38 41.47 -14.61
CA TRP A 188 2.48 41.27 -13.67
C TRP A 188 3.41 42.48 -13.60
N GLN A 189 3.76 43.07 -14.74
CA GLN A 189 4.53 44.32 -14.79
C GLN A 189 3.82 45.44 -14.03
N LEU A 190 2.50 45.57 -14.22
CA LEU A 190 1.68 46.53 -13.49
C LEU A 190 1.75 46.27 -11.98
N LEU A 191 1.44 45.04 -11.53
CA LEU A 191 1.45 44.68 -10.11
C LEU A 191 2.83 44.93 -9.46
N LEU A 192 3.91 44.60 -10.17
CA LEU A 192 5.29 44.77 -9.67
C LEU A 192 5.71 46.24 -9.61
N SER A 193 5.21 47.09 -10.52
CA SER A 193 5.49 48.54 -10.55
C SER A 193 4.88 49.33 -9.39
N LEU A 194 3.91 48.74 -8.66
CA LEU A 194 3.22 49.40 -7.56
C LEU A 194 4.13 49.54 -6.31
N PRO A 195 3.86 50.53 -5.43
CA PRO A 195 4.59 50.71 -4.18
C PRO A 195 4.60 49.44 -3.33
N GLN A 196 5.70 49.18 -2.61
CA GLN A 196 5.80 48.01 -1.74
C GLN A 196 4.89 48.17 -0.52
N GLY A 197 4.07 47.15 -0.26
CA GLY A 197 3.14 47.11 0.86
C GLY A 197 2.61 45.71 1.10
N GLN A 198 2.13 45.43 2.32
CA GLN A 198 1.64 44.10 2.72
C GLN A 198 0.51 43.60 1.80
N ALA A 199 -0.40 44.48 1.38
CA ALA A 199 -1.48 44.16 0.45
C ALA A 199 -0.97 43.68 -0.93
N LYS A 200 0.10 44.30 -1.44
CA LYS A 200 0.75 43.89 -2.70
C LYS A 200 1.36 42.51 -2.55
N SER A 201 2.12 42.25 -1.49
CA SER A 201 2.78 40.94 -1.26
C SER A 201 1.76 39.80 -1.11
N LEU A 202 0.66 40.04 -0.39
CA LEU A 202 -0.43 39.07 -0.25
C LEU A 202 -1.12 38.79 -1.59
N LEU A 203 -1.42 39.84 -2.38
CA LEU A 203 -2.02 39.68 -3.70
C LEU A 203 -1.08 38.94 -4.66
N LEU A 204 0.21 39.29 -4.65
CA LEU A 204 1.24 38.64 -5.47
C LEU A 204 1.32 37.13 -5.17
N LEU A 205 1.37 36.77 -3.89
CA LEU A 205 1.42 35.37 -3.44
C LEU A 205 0.13 34.61 -3.78
N ALA A 206 -1.02 35.26 -3.65
CA ALA A 206 -2.30 34.72 -4.07
C ALA A 206 -2.35 34.44 -5.59
N CYS A 207 -1.85 35.37 -6.41
CA CYS A 207 -1.78 35.19 -7.86
C CYS A 207 -0.80 34.08 -8.27
N LEU A 208 0.35 33.96 -7.59
CA LEU A 208 1.35 32.92 -7.86
C LEU A 208 0.85 31.53 -7.45
N SER A 209 0.28 31.39 -6.25
CA SER A 209 -0.20 30.09 -5.73
C SER A 209 -1.31 29.48 -6.58
N CYS A 210 -2.05 30.29 -7.34
CA CYS A 210 -3.10 29.82 -8.25
C CYS A 210 -2.58 29.36 -9.62
N GLN A 211 -1.30 29.55 -9.96
CA GLN A 211 -0.77 29.18 -11.28
C GLN A 211 -0.69 27.66 -11.47
N GLN A 212 -1.20 27.14 -12.59
CA GLN A 212 -1.19 25.71 -12.91
C GLN A 212 0.09 25.29 -13.62
N ILE A 213 1.05 24.75 -12.88
CA ILE A 213 2.33 24.25 -13.43
C ILE A 213 2.21 22.89 -14.14
N CYS A 214 1.37 21.96 -13.68
CA CYS A 214 1.30 20.63 -14.31
C CYS A 214 0.50 20.59 -15.62
N ASN A 215 -0.13 21.70 -16.04
CA ASN A 215 -0.98 21.74 -17.22
C ASN A 215 -0.17 22.21 -18.45
N SER A 216 -0.15 21.39 -19.50
CA SER A 216 0.65 21.61 -20.73
C SER A 216 0.36 22.94 -21.43
N SER A 217 -0.88 23.44 -21.38
CA SER A 217 -1.23 24.72 -22.02
C SER A 217 -0.91 25.94 -21.18
N LEU A 218 -0.82 25.80 -19.86
CA LEU A 218 -0.66 26.91 -18.91
C LEU A 218 0.75 27.01 -18.30
N ILE A 219 1.62 26.02 -18.54
CA ILE A 219 2.99 26.01 -17.99
C ILE A 219 3.82 27.23 -18.42
N GLU A 220 3.74 27.67 -19.68
CA GLU A 220 4.50 28.84 -20.16
C GLU A 220 4.03 30.14 -19.49
N ARG A 221 2.73 30.24 -19.22
CA ARG A 221 2.14 31.34 -18.44
C ARG A 221 2.62 31.30 -17.00
N ALA A 222 2.60 30.12 -16.36
CA ALA A 222 3.09 29.94 -15.01
C ALA A 222 4.58 30.32 -14.93
N PHE A 223 5.41 29.82 -15.83
CA PHE A 223 6.83 30.18 -15.91
C PHE A 223 7.01 31.70 -16.09
N SER A 224 6.26 32.34 -16.99
CA SER A 224 6.33 33.79 -17.22
C SER A 224 5.99 34.58 -15.95
N ALA A 225 4.98 34.13 -15.18
CA ALA A 225 4.61 34.73 -13.90
C ALA A 225 5.73 34.60 -12.86
N TYR A 226 6.23 33.38 -12.63
CA TYR A 226 7.31 33.13 -11.67
C TYR A 226 8.62 33.84 -12.08
N SER A 227 8.94 33.89 -13.37
CA SER A 227 10.11 34.61 -13.88
C SER A 227 10.01 36.11 -13.60
N ALA A 228 8.88 36.75 -13.96
CA ALA A 228 8.70 38.18 -13.76
C ALA A 228 8.82 38.59 -12.29
N VAL A 229 8.25 37.80 -11.38
CA VAL A 229 8.34 38.07 -9.93
C VAL A 229 9.74 37.83 -9.40
N THR A 230 10.41 36.77 -9.84
CA THR A 230 11.78 36.47 -9.42
C THR A 230 12.75 37.54 -9.91
N ASP A 231 12.63 37.97 -11.17
CA ASP A 231 13.45 39.06 -11.74
C ASP A 231 13.29 40.37 -10.95
N ALA A 232 12.06 40.73 -10.58
CA ALA A 232 11.81 41.89 -9.75
C ALA A 232 12.39 41.73 -8.33
N ALA A 233 12.31 40.54 -7.74
CA ALA A 233 12.90 40.25 -6.43
C ALA A 233 14.44 40.32 -6.46
N ILE A 234 15.07 39.83 -7.53
CA ILE A 234 16.53 39.97 -7.76
C ILE A 234 16.91 41.45 -7.87
N TYR A 235 16.17 42.23 -8.67
CA TYR A 235 16.44 43.67 -8.85
C TYR A 235 16.29 44.45 -7.54
N GLN A 236 15.31 44.09 -6.71
CA GLN A 236 15.06 44.70 -5.40
C GLN A 236 15.96 44.14 -4.29
N GLN A 237 16.80 43.13 -4.59
CA GLN A 237 17.59 42.39 -3.61
C GLN A 237 16.77 41.78 -2.46
N ASP A 238 15.51 41.40 -2.72
CA ASP A 238 14.65 40.71 -1.76
C ASP A 238 15.02 39.22 -1.67
N LYS A 239 15.97 38.94 -0.77
CA LYS A 239 16.51 37.60 -0.54
C LYS A 239 15.48 36.62 -0.01
N GLU A 240 14.51 37.07 0.79
CA GLU A 240 13.51 36.17 1.38
C GLU A 240 12.56 35.63 0.33
N THR A 241 12.12 36.47 -0.60
CA THR A 241 11.27 36.04 -1.72
C THR A 241 12.03 35.15 -2.70
N VAL A 242 13.29 35.48 -3.04
CA VAL A 242 14.13 34.62 -3.90
C VAL A 242 14.31 33.23 -3.28
N ARG A 243 14.61 33.16 -1.97
CA ARG A 243 14.76 31.91 -1.23
C ARG A 243 13.49 31.04 -1.30
N ALA A 244 12.31 31.65 -1.23
CA ALA A 244 11.03 30.93 -1.32
C ALA A 244 10.68 30.46 -2.74
N LEU A 245 11.08 31.21 -3.78
CA LEU A 245 10.74 30.94 -5.18
C LEU A 245 11.66 29.90 -5.85
N LEU A 246 12.91 29.76 -5.40
CA LEU A 246 13.88 28.83 -5.97
C LEU A 246 13.39 27.37 -6.08
N PRO A 247 12.79 26.74 -5.05
CA PRO A 247 12.25 25.39 -5.18
C PRO A 247 11.08 25.29 -6.17
N MET A 248 10.26 26.35 -6.28
CA MET A 248 9.18 26.40 -7.27
C MET A 248 9.73 26.53 -8.69
N LEU A 249 10.79 27.31 -8.90
CA LEU A 249 11.46 27.40 -10.21
C LEU A 249 12.05 26.05 -10.61
N ALA A 250 12.74 25.36 -9.70
CA ALA A 250 13.22 24.00 -9.94
C ALA A 250 12.05 23.09 -10.32
N ARG A 251 10.93 23.12 -9.57
CA ARG A 251 9.75 22.32 -9.87
C ARG A 251 9.12 22.62 -11.25
N ILE A 252 9.14 23.88 -11.67
CA ILE A 252 8.69 24.33 -13.00
C ILE A 252 9.58 23.76 -14.09
N THR A 253 10.90 23.66 -13.89
CA THR A 253 11.79 23.02 -14.89
C THR A 253 11.40 21.56 -15.16
N ASN A 254 10.98 20.83 -14.11
CA ASN A 254 10.53 19.45 -14.25
C ASN A 254 9.27 19.34 -15.10
N GLU A 255 8.30 20.24 -14.92
CA GLU A 255 7.10 20.26 -15.78
C GLU A 255 7.41 20.76 -17.20
N LEU A 256 8.29 21.74 -17.37
CA LEU A 256 8.71 22.20 -18.70
C LEU A 256 9.32 21.03 -19.51
N ILE A 257 10.21 20.24 -18.90
CA ILE A 257 10.83 19.09 -19.55
C ILE A 257 9.80 18.00 -19.86
N LYS A 258 8.93 17.65 -18.90
CA LYS A 258 7.85 16.66 -19.13
C LYS A 258 6.93 17.04 -20.29
N HIS A 259 6.64 18.34 -20.46
CA HIS A 259 5.82 18.86 -21.55
C HIS A 259 6.61 19.22 -22.82
N GLY A 260 7.91 18.91 -22.88
CA GLY A 260 8.76 19.14 -24.05
C GLY A 260 9.08 20.62 -24.35
N ARG A 261 9.02 21.50 -23.36
CA ARG A 261 9.34 22.95 -23.46
C ARG A 261 10.80 23.21 -23.07
N ASP A 262 11.34 24.35 -23.50
CA ASP A 262 12.75 24.73 -23.24
C ASP A 262 12.96 25.19 -21.76
N PRO A 263 13.77 24.48 -20.95
CA PRO A 263 14.02 24.83 -19.56
C PRO A 263 15.15 25.86 -19.36
N ARG A 264 15.97 26.14 -20.39
CA ARG A 264 17.18 26.98 -20.27
C ARG A 264 16.92 28.38 -19.69
N PRO A 265 15.84 29.10 -20.08
CA PRO A 265 15.54 30.40 -19.47
C PRO A 265 15.36 30.33 -17.95
N CYS A 266 14.82 29.22 -17.44
CA CYS A 266 14.67 28.99 -16.01
C CYS A 266 16.00 28.67 -15.33
N TYR A 267 16.88 27.89 -15.97
CA TYR A 267 18.23 27.63 -15.47
C TYR A 267 19.05 28.92 -15.33
N ILE A 268 19.01 29.79 -16.33
CA ILE A 268 19.70 31.09 -16.30
C ILE A 268 19.14 31.98 -15.18
N LEU A 269 17.82 31.99 -14.99
CA LEU A 269 17.19 32.75 -13.91
C LEU A 269 17.63 32.22 -12.53
N MET A 270 17.68 30.90 -12.33
CA MET A 270 18.15 30.30 -11.09
C MET A 270 19.63 30.59 -10.84
N GLU A 271 20.47 30.56 -11.87
CA GLU A 271 21.88 30.95 -11.76
C GLU A 271 22.03 32.40 -11.30
N ARG A 272 21.21 33.32 -11.84
CA ARG A 272 21.14 34.72 -11.40
C ARG A 272 20.70 34.85 -9.93
N CYS A 273 19.78 34.00 -9.45
CA CYS A 273 19.41 33.96 -8.04
C CYS A 273 20.59 33.55 -7.14
N PHE A 274 21.33 32.51 -7.52
CA PHE A 274 22.50 32.04 -6.75
C PHE A 274 23.69 32.99 -6.83
N ASN A 275 23.78 33.83 -7.85
CA ASN A 275 24.80 34.89 -7.94
C ASN A 275 24.55 36.09 -7.01
N LEU A 276 23.44 36.13 -6.26
CA LEU A 276 23.27 37.09 -5.17
C LEU A 276 24.21 36.80 -3.98
N ASP A 277 24.89 35.65 -3.95
CA ASP A 277 25.88 35.21 -2.96
C ASP A 277 25.43 35.43 -1.50
N ALA A 278 24.15 35.17 -1.23
CA ALA A 278 23.51 35.32 0.07
C ALA A 278 23.66 34.05 0.92
N ALA A 279 24.03 34.21 2.20
CA ALA A 279 24.24 33.08 3.13
C ALA A 279 22.93 32.30 3.39
N GLU A 280 21.79 32.97 3.30
CA GLU A 280 20.45 32.41 3.51
C GLU A 280 20.07 31.36 2.45
N LEU A 281 20.66 31.45 1.25
CA LEU A 281 20.41 30.52 0.14
C LEU A 281 20.97 29.11 0.39
N ARG A 282 21.91 28.97 1.34
CA ARG A 282 22.43 27.66 1.81
C ARG A 282 21.32 26.70 2.22
N THR A 283 20.26 27.23 2.82
CA THR A 283 19.15 26.43 3.32
C THR A 283 18.26 25.81 2.23
N VAL A 284 18.36 26.32 0.99
CA VAL A 284 17.52 25.93 -0.14
C VAL A 284 18.30 25.13 -1.19
N ALA A 285 19.63 25.29 -1.22
CA ALA A 285 20.52 24.66 -2.19
C ALA A 285 20.30 23.13 -2.31
N GLY A 286 20.29 22.40 -1.19
CA GLY A 286 20.05 20.94 -1.19
C GLY A 286 18.68 20.56 -1.77
N LEU A 287 17.61 21.22 -1.34
CA LEU A 287 16.26 20.97 -1.85
C LEU A 287 16.15 21.23 -3.36
N VAL A 288 16.76 22.32 -3.85
CA VAL A 288 16.81 22.65 -5.28
C VAL A 288 17.60 21.62 -6.06
N LEU A 289 18.76 21.18 -5.57
CA LEU A 289 19.55 20.13 -6.21
C LEU A 289 18.76 18.83 -6.34
N MET A 290 18.04 18.44 -5.27
CA MET A 290 17.22 17.23 -5.27
C MET A 290 16.07 17.31 -6.28
N ILE A 291 15.39 18.46 -6.39
CA ILE A 291 14.31 18.66 -7.39
C ILE A 291 14.87 18.73 -8.81
N LEU A 292 16.02 19.38 -9.02
CA LEU A 292 16.69 19.45 -10.33
C LEU A 292 17.17 18.07 -10.80
N ALA A 293 17.57 17.19 -9.87
CA ALA A 293 18.01 15.83 -10.20
C ALA A 293 16.90 15.02 -10.90
N ASP A 294 15.63 15.24 -10.55
CA ASP A 294 14.48 14.60 -11.21
C ASP A 294 14.38 14.90 -12.72
N ASN A 295 15.07 15.93 -13.21
CA ASN A 295 15.14 16.24 -14.63
C ASN A 295 16.05 15.28 -15.40
N LEU A 296 17.04 14.67 -14.74
CA LEU A 296 18.09 13.88 -15.41
C LEU A 296 17.54 12.67 -16.19
N PRO A 297 16.52 11.92 -15.72
CA PRO A 297 15.95 10.82 -16.51
C PRO A 297 15.12 11.27 -17.70
N HIS A 298 14.62 12.52 -17.70
CA HIS A 298 13.66 13.02 -18.68
C HIS A 298 14.25 14.07 -19.64
N THR A 299 15.44 14.58 -19.35
CA THR A 299 16.03 15.68 -20.13
C THR A 299 16.63 15.21 -21.45
N SER A 300 16.65 16.10 -22.44
CA SER A 300 17.34 15.87 -23.70
C SER A 300 18.82 16.24 -23.60
N ALA A 301 19.66 15.62 -24.43
CA ALA A 301 21.09 15.94 -24.50
C ALA A 301 21.37 17.44 -24.76
N LEU A 302 20.43 18.16 -25.39
CA LEU A 302 20.54 19.59 -25.69
C LEU A 302 20.64 20.47 -24.43
N TYR A 303 19.97 20.09 -23.34
CA TYR A 303 19.88 20.90 -22.11
C TYR A 303 20.72 20.34 -20.96
N LEU A 304 21.34 19.17 -21.17
CA LEU A 304 22.02 18.41 -20.13
C LEU A 304 23.28 19.13 -19.63
N HIS A 305 24.00 19.83 -20.51
CA HIS A 305 25.21 20.55 -20.12
C HIS A 305 24.90 21.74 -19.21
N GLU A 306 23.89 22.54 -19.56
CA GLU A 306 23.43 23.67 -18.75
C GLU A 306 22.89 23.21 -17.39
N LEU A 307 22.16 22.08 -17.36
CA LEU A 307 21.68 21.49 -16.11
C LEU A 307 22.84 21.06 -15.20
N PHE A 308 23.83 20.31 -15.73
CA PHE A 308 24.98 19.91 -14.91
C PHE A 308 25.82 21.10 -14.46
N ASN A 309 26.00 22.12 -15.29
CA ASN A 309 26.71 23.34 -14.89
C ASN A 309 25.99 24.08 -13.77
N LEU A 310 24.66 24.19 -13.83
CA LEU A 310 23.85 24.77 -12.76
C LEU A 310 24.03 23.97 -11.46
N CYS A 311 23.92 22.64 -11.51
CA CYS A 311 24.13 21.78 -10.34
C CYS A 311 25.56 21.95 -9.77
N LEU A 312 26.58 21.93 -10.64
CA LEU A 312 27.98 22.10 -10.24
C LEU A 312 28.23 23.48 -9.59
N ASN A 313 27.62 24.55 -10.12
CA ASN A 313 27.70 25.89 -9.55
C ASN A 313 27.08 25.96 -8.14
N ILE A 314 25.96 25.26 -7.91
CA ILE A 314 25.32 25.22 -6.59
C ILE A 314 26.19 24.43 -5.60
N ILE A 315 26.70 23.26 -6.01
CA ILE A 315 27.56 22.38 -5.19
C ILE A 315 28.84 23.11 -4.76
N ASN A 316 29.50 23.82 -5.67
CA ASN A 316 30.74 24.55 -5.37
C ASN A 316 30.54 25.75 -4.44
N LYS A 317 29.36 26.39 -4.45
CA LYS A 317 29.08 27.63 -3.70
C LYS A 317 28.45 27.39 -2.34
N TYR A 318 27.66 26.33 -2.17
CA TYR A 318 26.78 26.17 -1.00
C TYR A 318 26.89 24.77 -0.40
N ALA A 319 26.73 24.70 0.92
CA ALA A 319 26.55 23.43 1.61
C ALA A 319 25.15 22.85 1.33
N TYR A 320 25.06 21.53 1.25
CA TYR A 320 23.86 20.75 0.94
C TYR A 320 23.68 19.61 1.94
N THR A 321 22.48 19.01 1.96
CA THR A 321 22.25 17.77 2.73
C THR A 321 22.82 16.56 2.00
N GLN A 322 23.35 15.59 2.74
CA GLN A 322 24.01 14.42 2.14
C GLN A 322 23.06 13.62 1.23
N ILE A 323 21.78 13.53 1.62
CA ILE A 323 20.78 12.83 0.83
C ILE A 323 20.52 13.49 -0.53
N SER A 324 20.61 14.83 -0.62
CA SER A 324 20.38 15.57 -1.86
C SER A 324 21.48 15.30 -2.88
N ILE A 325 22.75 15.27 -2.44
CA ILE A 325 23.88 14.96 -3.33
C ILE A 325 23.89 13.48 -3.70
N ASN A 326 23.62 12.57 -2.76
CA ASN A 326 23.51 11.13 -3.03
C ASN A 326 22.47 10.84 -4.12
N TYR A 327 21.30 11.49 -4.04
CA TYR A 327 20.25 11.36 -5.05
C TYR A 327 20.67 11.92 -6.40
N LEU A 328 21.30 13.10 -6.44
CA LEU A 328 21.82 13.67 -7.68
C LEU A 328 22.85 12.75 -8.35
N ILE A 329 23.78 12.17 -7.57
CA ILE A 329 24.78 11.23 -8.08
C ILE A 329 24.10 9.97 -8.61
N ALA A 330 23.12 9.41 -7.89
CA ALA A 330 22.35 8.24 -8.32
C ALA A 330 21.82 8.38 -9.75
N LEU A 331 21.24 9.55 -10.06
CA LEU A 331 20.69 9.84 -11.39
C LEU A 331 21.77 10.28 -12.40
N THR A 332 22.86 10.90 -11.95
CA THR A 332 24.00 11.30 -12.81
C THR A 332 24.75 10.09 -13.37
N LEU A 333 24.89 9.02 -12.58
CA LEU A 333 25.54 7.77 -12.98
C LEU A 333 24.93 7.14 -14.24
N GLN A 334 23.64 7.37 -14.49
CA GLN A 334 22.94 6.89 -15.70
C GLN A 334 23.58 7.41 -16.98
N TRP A 335 23.93 8.69 -16.99
CA TRP A 335 24.57 9.34 -18.14
C TRP A 335 26.04 8.94 -18.29
N LEU A 336 26.74 8.69 -17.17
CA LEU A 336 28.14 8.26 -17.19
C LEU A 336 28.30 6.80 -17.66
N ASN A 337 27.34 5.93 -17.35
CA ASN A 337 27.38 4.52 -17.75
C ASN A 337 27.22 4.33 -19.27
N MET A 338 26.48 5.22 -19.94
CA MET A 338 26.20 5.15 -21.39
C MET A 338 26.65 6.45 -22.09
N PRO A 339 27.96 6.69 -22.23
CA PRO A 339 28.46 7.92 -22.83
C PRO A 339 28.11 8.00 -24.33
N SER A 340 27.83 9.22 -24.80
CA SER A 340 27.50 9.50 -26.20
C SER A 340 28.28 10.72 -26.70
N TYR A 341 28.53 10.78 -28.01
CA TYR A 341 29.12 11.96 -28.65
C TYR A 341 28.31 13.23 -28.40
N LEU A 342 26.98 13.10 -28.26
CA LEU A 342 26.08 14.23 -28.00
C LEU A 342 26.20 14.78 -26.57
N THR A 343 26.71 14.00 -25.63
CA THR A 343 26.77 14.36 -24.21
C THR A 343 28.19 14.67 -23.74
N ALA A 344 29.20 14.67 -24.62
CA ALA A 344 30.62 14.79 -24.24
C ALA A 344 30.95 16.05 -23.40
N SER A 345 30.32 17.21 -23.67
CA SER A 345 30.50 18.42 -22.86
C SER A 345 29.84 18.30 -21.48
N ALA A 346 28.63 17.73 -21.44
CA ALA A 346 27.87 17.48 -20.22
C ALA A 346 28.55 16.47 -19.29
N LEU A 347 29.13 15.41 -19.86
CA LEU A 347 29.81 14.35 -19.10
C LEU A 347 31.07 14.84 -18.37
N LYS A 348 31.76 15.87 -18.89
CA LYS A 348 32.87 16.51 -18.17
C LYS A 348 32.42 17.23 -16.90
N SER A 349 31.25 17.86 -16.95
CA SER A 349 30.65 18.49 -15.75
C SER A 349 30.16 17.42 -14.78
N ALA A 350 29.53 16.35 -15.29
CA ALA A 350 29.10 15.21 -14.49
C ALA A 350 30.26 14.48 -13.78
N SER A 351 31.40 14.29 -14.45
CA SER A 351 32.57 13.66 -13.83
C SER A 351 33.12 14.50 -12.70
N ARG A 352 33.19 15.83 -12.87
CA ARG A 352 33.60 16.75 -11.80
C ARG A 352 32.67 16.70 -10.58
N ILE A 353 31.36 16.58 -10.80
CA ILE A 353 30.39 16.40 -9.70
C ILE A 353 30.70 15.10 -8.93
N LEU A 354 31.05 14.03 -9.64
CA LEU A 354 31.42 12.76 -9.03
C LEU A 354 32.77 12.83 -8.30
N ASP A 355 33.76 13.55 -8.84
CA ASP A 355 35.06 13.78 -8.19
C ASP A 355 34.85 14.51 -6.85
N ILE A 356 34.05 15.59 -6.84
CA ILE A 356 33.71 16.33 -5.62
C ILE A 356 33.03 15.41 -4.60
N TYR A 357 32.09 14.56 -5.05
CA TYR A 357 31.39 13.62 -4.18
C TYR A 357 32.28 12.54 -3.57
N GLN A 358 33.38 12.16 -4.23
CA GLN A 358 34.35 11.21 -3.71
C GLN A 358 35.34 11.86 -2.74
N GLU A 359 35.64 13.14 -2.93
CA GLU A 359 36.52 13.93 -2.06
C GLU A 359 35.81 14.47 -0.81
N ASP A 360 34.49 14.70 -0.88
CA ASP A 360 33.69 15.30 0.18
C ASP A 360 33.30 14.27 1.26
N ALA A 361 34.07 14.28 2.36
CA ALA A 361 33.78 13.53 3.58
C ALA A 361 33.00 14.37 4.63
N GLY A 362 32.36 15.47 4.22
CA GLY A 362 31.74 16.42 5.14
C GLY A 362 30.60 15.82 5.98
N GLU A 363 30.68 15.99 7.30
CA GLU A 363 29.58 15.64 8.21
C GLU A 363 28.41 16.64 8.07
N ASP A 364 27.26 16.13 7.64
CA ASP A 364 26.02 16.91 7.55
C ASP A 364 25.38 17.04 8.95
N THR A 365 25.67 18.12 9.66
CA THR A 365 25.18 18.36 11.04
C THR A 365 24.08 19.44 11.12
N ARG A 366 23.73 20.10 10.01
CA ARG A 366 22.82 21.27 10.03
C ARG A 366 21.36 20.88 9.70
N MET A 367 20.43 21.70 10.19
CA MET A 367 18.98 21.56 10.00
C MET A 367 18.47 22.61 9.00
N TYR A 368 18.73 22.40 7.71
CA TYR A 368 18.44 23.39 6.67
C TYR A 368 16.94 23.56 6.43
N MET A 369 16.17 22.46 6.42
CA MET A 369 14.73 22.51 6.15
C MET A 369 13.95 23.22 7.26
N THR A 370 14.34 23.03 8.52
CA THR A 370 13.72 23.74 9.66
C THR A 370 13.90 25.25 9.53
N ASN A 371 15.07 25.70 9.08
CA ASN A 371 15.33 27.12 8.82
C ASN A 371 14.56 27.64 7.61
N LEU A 372 14.25 26.82 6.61
CA LEU A 372 13.43 27.21 5.46
C LEU A 372 11.96 27.35 5.84
N ASN A 373 11.51 26.51 6.78
CA ASN A 373 10.15 26.51 7.33
C ASN A 373 9.76 27.85 7.99
N THR A 374 10.72 28.68 8.41
CA THR A 374 10.42 29.99 9.03
C THR A 374 9.96 31.04 8.02
N ASN A 375 10.21 30.83 6.72
CA ASN A 375 9.81 31.77 5.68
C ASN A 375 8.31 31.63 5.35
N LYS A 376 7.52 32.67 5.66
CA LYS A 376 6.06 32.70 5.45
C LYS A 376 5.66 32.53 3.98
N THR A 377 6.42 33.12 3.05
CA THR A 377 6.19 33.00 1.61
C THR A 377 6.39 31.56 1.15
N PHE A 378 7.46 30.91 1.61
CA PHE A 378 7.71 29.50 1.29
C PHE A 378 6.63 28.58 1.86
N GLN A 379 6.17 28.80 3.09
CA GLN A 379 5.08 28.00 3.68
C GLN A 379 3.81 27.97 2.83
N THR A 380 3.46 29.11 2.24
CA THR A 380 2.28 29.20 1.39
C THR A 380 2.49 28.45 0.08
N LEU A 381 3.69 28.55 -0.52
CA LEU A 381 4.05 27.86 -1.76
C LEU A 381 4.24 26.35 -1.59
N LEU A 382 4.76 25.90 -0.44
CA LEU A 382 5.06 24.49 -0.14
C LEU A 382 3.84 23.59 -0.32
N HIS A 383 2.66 24.06 0.07
CA HIS A 383 1.42 23.28 -0.02
C HIS A 383 0.70 23.43 -1.36
N THR A 384 1.26 24.19 -2.30
CA THR A 384 0.70 24.30 -3.64
C THR A 384 1.03 23.06 -4.47
N ASP A 385 2.26 22.53 -4.44
CA ASP A 385 2.61 21.36 -5.26
C ASP A 385 2.83 20.11 -4.41
N LYS A 386 2.26 18.98 -4.85
CA LYS A 386 2.37 17.71 -4.12
C LYS A 386 3.82 17.22 -4.03
N HIS A 387 4.55 17.29 -5.15
CA HIS A 387 5.91 16.76 -5.26
C HIS A 387 6.89 17.58 -4.41
N LEU A 388 6.81 18.91 -4.49
CA LEU A 388 7.59 19.81 -3.64
C LEU A 388 7.35 19.52 -2.14
N SER A 389 6.09 19.30 -1.74
CA SER A 389 5.75 18.97 -0.36
C SER A 389 6.36 17.65 0.09
N ILE A 390 6.32 16.61 -0.76
CA ILE A 390 6.90 15.29 -0.48
C ILE A 390 8.42 15.43 -0.30
N VAL A 391 9.12 15.96 -1.30
CA VAL A 391 10.59 16.14 -1.32
C VAL A 391 11.08 16.96 -0.11
N TYR A 392 10.35 18.02 0.26
CA TYR A 392 10.63 18.82 1.45
C TYR A 392 10.48 18.00 2.75
N ASN A 393 9.39 17.25 2.89
CA ASN A 393 9.16 16.43 4.08
C ASN A 393 10.20 15.30 4.19
N LEU A 394 10.60 14.68 3.09
CA LEU A 394 11.67 13.67 3.06
C LEU A 394 12.99 14.24 3.60
N ASN A 395 13.43 15.39 3.09
CA ASN A 395 14.64 16.06 3.60
C ASN A 395 14.52 16.42 5.07
N ARG A 396 13.39 17.03 5.46
CA ARG A 396 13.16 17.46 6.85
C ARG A 396 13.19 16.30 7.83
N ASN A 397 12.64 15.15 7.44
CA ASN A 397 12.60 13.97 8.30
C ASN A 397 13.94 13.25 8.32
N TYR A 398 14.64 13.17 7.19
CA TYR A 398 16.02 12.68 7.15
C TYR A 398 16.95 13.51 8.04
N GLU A 399 16.93 14.84 7.95
CA GLU A 399 17.72 15.74 8.82
C GLU A 399 17.50 15.46 10.31
N ARG A 400 16.29 15.04 10.72
CA ARG A 400 15.92 14.74 12.10
C ARG A 400 16.25 13.32 12.56
N LEU A 401 16.32 12.38 11.63
CA LEU A 401 16.46 10.94 11.92
C LEU A 401 17.86 10.40 11.64
N ARG A 402 18.68 11.07 10.83
CA ARG A 402 19.99 10.56 10.39
C ARG A 402 20.92 10.18 11.54
N ASP A 403 20.81 10.88 12.69
CA ASP A 403 21.64 10.63 13.87
C ASP A 403 21.09 9.47 14.75
N ASN A 404 19.92 8.91 14.41
CA ASN A 404 19.28 7.82 15.13
C ASN A 404 19.00 6.63 14.18
N PRO A 405 19.93 5.66 14.07
CA PRO A 405 19.83 4.57 13.10
C PRO A 405 18.61 3.67 13.35
N ASP A 406 18.25 3.41 14.61
CA ASP A 406 17.08 2.58 14.95
C ASP A 406 15.77 3.17 14.41
N LYS A 407 15.57 4.48 14.61
CA LYS A 407 14.36 5.16 14.11
C LYS A 407 14.34 5.23 12.58
N LEU A 408 15.49 5.43 11.96
CA LEU A 408 15.62 5.44 10.50
C LEU A 408 15.34 4.04 9.92
N LYS A 409 15.83 2.99 10.57
CA LYS A 409 15.55 1.59 10.22
C LYS A 409 14.06 1.26 10.36
N CYS A 410 13.43 1.64 11.47
CA CYS A 410 11.97 1.48 11.62
C CYS A 410 11.22 2.21 10.50
N TRP A 411 11.62 3.44 10.17
CA TRP A 411 10.97 4.22 9.11
C TRP A 411 11.10 3.56 7.73
N VAL A 412 12.29 3.07 7.36
CA VAL A 412 12.49 2.33 6.09
C VAL A 412 11.71 1.02 6.09
N SER A 413 11.62 0.33 7.22
CA SER A 413 10.79 -0.87 7.36
C SER A 413 9.29 -0.58 7.19
N ASP A 414 8.79 0.55 7.71
CA ASP A 414 7.41 0.98 7.51
C ASP A 414 7.13 1.22 6.02
N ILE A 415 8.09 1.84 5.31
CA ILE A 415 7.99 2.08 3.85
C ILE A 415 7.87 0.77 3.06
N SER A 416 8.51 -0.31 3.51
CA SER A 416 8.43 -1.63 2.85
C SER A 416 7.00 -2.19 2.80
N SER A 417 6.15 -1.84 3.77
CA SER A 417 4.76 -2.28 3.86
C SER A 417 3.78 -1.48 2.99
N LEU A 418 4.22 -0.35 2.42
CA LEU A 418 3.35 0.56 1.66
C LEU A 418 3.05 0.09 0.24
N ASP A 419 2.04 0.72 -0.35
CA ASP A 419 1.69 0.62 -1.77
C ASP A 419 2.84 1.11 -2.67
N ASN A 420 3.02 0.47 -3.83
CA ASN A 420 4.12 0.73 -4.76
C ASN A 420 4.11 2.15 -5.33
N ALA A 421 2.93 2.75 -5.49
CA ALA A 421 2.81 4.14 -5.94
C ALA A 421 3.44 5.13 -4.94
N VAL A 422 3.26 4.90 -3.63
CA VAL A 422 3.82 5.76 -2.57
C VAL A 422 5.32 5.53 -2.42
N LYS A 423 5.75 4.26 -2.52
CA LYS A 423 7.19 3.93 -2.56
C LYS A 423 7.89 4.65 -3.71
N TYR A 424 7.24 4.77 -4.88
CA TYR A 424 7.76 5.51 -6.03
C TYR A 424 7.84 7.03 -5.76
N ASP A 425 6.84 7.63 -5.10
CA ASP A 425 6.92 9.04 -4.67
C ASP A 425 8.08 9.30 -3.68
N MET A 426 8.52 8.27 -2.94
CA MET A 426 9.66 8.31 -2.00
C MET A 426 11.01 7.95 -2.64
N LEU A 427 11.08 7.80 -3.95
CA LEU A 427 12.32 7.46 -4.68
C LEU A 427 13.53 8.36 -4.32
N PRO A 428 13.38 9.69 -4.12
CA PRO A 428 14.50 10.53 -3.71
C PRO A 428 15.16 10.11 -2.39
N LEU A 429 14.35 9.66 -1.43
CA LEU A 429 14.86 9.15 -0.16
C LEU A 429 15.55 7.80 -0.36
N LEU A 430 14.89 6.86 -1.04
CA LEU A 430 15.37 5.49 -1.21
C LEU A 430 16.70 5.44 -1.98
N LEU A 431 16.79 6.15 -3.11
CA LEU A 431 18.03 6.26 -3.88
C LEU A 431 19.11 7.03 -3.12
N GLY A 432 18.74 8.10 -2.40
CA GLY A 432 19.67 8.87 -1.59
C GLY A 432 20.28 8.06 -0.43
N VAL A 433 19.47 7.22 0.23
CA VAL A 433 19.93 6.29 1.28
C VAL A 433 20.77 5.16 0.67
N ALA A 434 20.34 4.58 -0.46
CA ALA A 434 21.07 3.51 -1.12
C ALA A 434 22.49 3.94 -1.53
N MET A 435 22.66 5.22 -1.88
CA MET A 435 23.94 5.82 -2.28
C MET A 435 24.84 6.28 -1.14
N SER A 436 24.46 6.13 0.14
CA SER A 436 25.31 6.55 1.27
C SER A 436 26.73 5.96 1.23
N GLN A 437 27.74 6.72 1.64
CA GLN A 437 29.13 6.29 1.73
C GLN A 437 29.50 5.94 3.18
N ASN A 438 30.62 5.23 3.40
CA ASN A 438 31.18 4.89 4.71
C ASN A 438 30.20 4.15 5.64
N ILE A 439 29.62 3.08 5.12
CA ILE A 439 28.58 2.31 5.80
C ILE A 439 29.22 1.40 6.86
N GLU A 440 28.94 1.67 8.14
CA GLU A 440 29.36 0.85 9.28
C GLU A 440 28.16 0.49 10.17
N GLY A 441 28.18 -0.71 10.76
CA GLY A 441 27.18 -1.16 11.74
C GLY A 441 25.74 -1.16 11.20
N ASP A 442 24.80 -0.61 11.97
CA ASP A 442 23.36 -0.62 11.69
C ASP A 442 22.97 0.09 10.38
N GLN A 443 23.84 0.96 9.84
CA GLN A 443 23.60 1.62 8.55
C GLN A 443 23.64 0.65 7.37
N GLU A 444 24.34 -0.49 7.50
CA GLU A 444 24.39 -1.53 6.48
C GLU A 444 22.99 -2.12 6.22
N GLU A 445 22.27 -2.43 7.29
CA GLU A 445 20.92 -2.99 7.19
C GLU A 445 19.94 -2.00 6.57
N ILE A 446 20.05 -0.70 6.87
CA ILE A 446 19.20 0.36 6.31
C ILE A 446 19.40 0.47 4.80
N VAL A 447 20.65 0.43 4.33
CA VAL A 447 20.99 0.47 2.91
C VAL A 447 20.49 -0.79 2.19
N LEU A 448 20.66 -1.97 2.80
CA LEU A 448 20.13 -3.23 2.25
C LEU A 448 18.61 -3.22 2.14
N GLN A 449 17.89 -2.73 3.15
CA GLN A 449 16.44 -2.57 3.10
C GLN A 449 16.01 -1.62 1.98
N SER A 450 16.68 -0.46 1.85
CA SER A 450 16.40 0.49 0.77
C SER A 450 16.64 -0.13 -0.62
N LEU A 451 17.75 -0.85 -0.81
CA LEU A 451 18.06 -1.55 -2.06
C LEU A 451 17.00 -2.62 -2.39
N ASN A 452 16.55 -3.40 -1.41
CA ASN A 452 15.49 -4.40 -1.62
C ASN A 452 14.18 -3.75 -2.07
N ILE A 453 13.76 -2.65 -1.43
CA ILE A 453 12.57 -1.89 -1.84
C ILE A 453 12.72 -1.38 -3.29
N LEU A 454 13.90 -0.85 -3.65
CA LEU A 454 14.18 -0.36 -5.00
C LEU A 454 14.14 -1.48 -6.05
N ILE A 455 14.67 -2.67 -5.71
CA ILE A 455 14.65 -3.86 -6.58
C ILE A 455 13.19 -4.33 -6.81
N ASP A 456 12.37 -4.35 -5.76
CA ASP A 456 10.96 -4.73 -5.85
C ASP A 456 10.16 -3.73 -6.71
N LEU A 457 10.45 -2.43 -6.60
CA LEU A 457 9.80 -1.39 -7.40
C LEU A 457 10.07 -1.52 -8.91
N VAL A 458 11.10 -2.28 -9.33
CA VAL A 458 11.36 -2.54 -10.76
C VAL A 458 10.22 -3.34 -11.41
N ASP A 459 9.48 -4.14 -10.64
CA ASP A 459 8.27 -4.81 -11.14
C ASP A 459 7.12 -3.83 -11.41
N TYR A 460 7.06 -2.74 -10.65
CA TYR A 460 6.05 -1.68 -10.84
C TYR A 460 6.40 -0.76 -12.03
N ASN A 461 7.65 -0.28 -12.11
CA ASN A 461 8.12 0.54 -13.23
C ASN A 461 9.41 -0.01 -13.84
N LYS A 462 9.29 -0.60 -15.03
CA LYS A 462 10.39 -1.26 -15.75
C LYS A 462 11.52 -0.30 -16.14
N ASP A 463 11.22 0.97 -16.36
CA ASP A 463 12.23 1.97 -16.76
C ASP A 463 13.25 2.20 -15.64
N MET A 464 12.87 1.95 -14.39
CA MET A 464 13.80 2.03 -13.26
C MET A 464 14.93 1.01 -13.34
N SER A 465 14.76 -0.11 -14.07
CA SER A 465 15.86 -1.07 -14.25
C SER A 465 17.08 -0.44 -14.94
N VAL A 466 16.86 0.51 -15.86
CA VAL A 466 17.94 1.25 -16.54
C VAL A 466 18.57 2.27 -15.58
N GLN A 467 17.75 2.86 -14.70
CA GLN A 467 18.19 3.82 -13.70
C GLN A 467 19.04 3.18 -12.59
N LEU A 468 18.65 1.99 -12.13
CA LEU A 468 19.25 1.30 -10.99
C LEU A 468 20.53 0.54 -11.37
N LEU A 469 20.68 0.05 -12.60
CA LEU A 469 21.88 -0.68 -13.02
C LEU A 469 23.19 0.11 -12.76
N PRO A 470 23.37 1.36 -13.20
CA PRO A 470 24.56 2.16 -12.92
C PRO A 470 24.87 2.32 -11.42
N ILE A 471 23.83 2.44 -10.60
CA ILE A 471 23.92 2.57 -9.13
C ILE A 471 24.50 1.29 -8.53
N LEU A 472 23.95 0.13 -8.93
CA LEU A 472 24.46 -1.17 -8.49
C LEU A 472 25.93 -1.36 -8.89
N LEU A 473 26.32 -0.93 -10.10
CA LEU A 473 27.71 -1.04 -10.57
C LEU A 473 28.67 -0.13 -9.81
N TYR A 474 28.23 1.09 -9.51
CA TYR A 474 29.00 2.01 -8.66
C TYR A 474 29.23 1.40 -7.28
N LYS A 475 28.18 0.85 -6.68
CA LYS A 475 28.21 0.19 -5.36
C LYS A 475 29.11 -1.05 -5.32
N ILE A 476 29.00 -1.92 -6.34
CA ILE A 476 29.88 -3.10 -6.49
C ILE A 476 31.36 -2.71 -6.54
N SER A 477 31.68 -1.58 -7.18
CA SER A 477 33.07 -1.14 -7.38
C SER A 477 33.66 -0.35 -6.21
N HIS A 478 32.85 0.44 -5.50
CA HIS A 478 33.35 1.41 -4.51
C HIS A 478 33.01 1.09 -3.05
N ASP A 479 32.00 0.26 -2.76
CA ASP A 479 31.67 -0.03 -1.34
C ASP A 479 32.73 -0.92 -0.67
N ILE A 480 32.78 -0.87 0.66
CA ILE A 480 33.66 -1.72 1.48
C ILE A 480 32.91 -2.98 1.95
N SER A 481 31.61 -2.87 2.28
CA SER A 481 30.81 -3.99 2.79
C SER A 481 30.66 -5.13 1.77
N PRO A 482 30.93 -6.39 2.17
CA PRO A 482 30.70 -7.55 1.32
C PRO A 482 29.21 -7.89 1.14
N SER A 483 28.35 -7.60 2.12
CA SER A 483 26.91 -7.92 2.06
C SER A 483 26.21 -7.06 1.02
N ILE A 484 26.50 -5.76 0.98
CA ILE A 484 25.95 -4.83 -0.02
C ILE A 484 26.41 -5.23 -1.42
N LYS A 485 27.70 -5.51 -1.61
CA LYS A 485 28.23 -6.03 -2.89
C LYS A 485 27.51 -7.30 -3.33
N MET A 486 27.27 -8.22 -2.40
CA MET A 486 26.59 -9.47 -2.69
C MET A 486 25.14 -9.25 -3.10
N GLU A 487 24.37 -8.41 -2.40
CA GLU A 487 22.99 -8.08 -2.80
C GLU A 487 22.94 -7.32 -4.13
N CYS A 488 23.85 -6.38 -4.38
CA CYS A 488 23.95 -5.72 -5.68
C CYS A 488 24.25 -6.71 -6.82
N LEU A 489 25.12 -7.69 -6.59
CA LEU A 489 25.40 -8.76 -7.57
C LEU A 489 24.18 -9.64 -7.83
N LYS A 490 23.44 -10.03 -6.77
CA LYS A 490 22.17 -10.78 -6.88
C LYS A 490 21.08 -9.97 -7.60
N ALA A 491 21.12 -8.65 -7.53
CA ALA A 491 20.18 -7.77 -8.21
C ALA A 491 20.44 -7.60 -9.72
N LEU A 492 21.68 -7.81 -10.21
CA LEU A 492 22.03 -7.62 -11.63
C LEU A 492 21.13 -8.43 -12.58
N PRO A 493 20.87 -9.73 -12.36
CA PRO A 493 19.96 -10.51 -13.20
C PRO A 493 18.52 -9.98 -13.24
N LEU A 494 18.05 -9.36 -12.15
CA LEU A 494 16.72 -8.76 -12.06
C LEU A 494 16.61 -7.48 -12.89
N MET A 495 17.72 -6.75 -13.08
CA MET A 495 17.78 -5.56 -13.95
C MET A 495 17.67 -5.92 -15.44
N ALA A 496 17.83 -7.19 -15.80
CA ALA A 496 17.57 -7.69 -17.15
C ALA A 496 16.08 -7.74 -17.49
N LYS A 497 15.17 -7.20 -16.69
CA LYS A 497 13.78 -6.98 -17.14
C LYS A 497 13.72 -6.02 -18.34
N SER A 498 14.64 -5.06 -18.43
CA SER A 498 14.88 -4.26 -19.64
C SER A 498 15.87 -4.95 -20.58
N LYS A 499 15.55 -4.97 -21.88
CA LYS A 499 16.38 -5.61 -22.91
C LYS A 499 17.70 -4.88 -23.14
N GLU A 500 17.73 -3.57 -22.90
CA GLU A 500 18.90 -2.73 -23.11
C GLU A 500 20.04 -3.03 -22.12
N ASN A 501 19.71 -3.53 -20.92
CA ASN A 501 20.67 -3.82 -19.87
C ASN A 501 21.45 -5.13 -20.10
N VAL A 502 20.94 -6.03 -20.95
CA VAL A 502 21.44 -7.41 -21.10
C VAL A 502 22.90 -7.47 -21.56
N PRO A 503 23.33 -6.73 -22.60
CA PRO A 503 24.71 -6.80 -23.06
C PRO A 503 25.69 -6.34 -21.97
N THR A 504 25.33 -5.30 -21.23
CA THR A 504 26.12 -4.77 -20.12
C THR A 504 26.24 -5.79 -18.99
N ILE A 505 25.12 -6.39 -18.56
CA ILE A 505 25.11 -7.42 -17.51
C ILE A 505 25.96 -8.63 -17.91
N VAL A 506 25.77 -9.16 -19.13
CA VAL A 506 26.55 -10.32 -19.62
C VAL A 506 28.04 -9.98 -19.70
N SER A 507 28.40 -8.78 -20.17
CA SER A 507 29.80 -8.32 -20.19
C SER A 507 30.42 -8.29 -18.79
N ILE A 508 29.68 -7.82 -17.78
CA ILE A 508 30.14 -7.79 -16.39
C ILE A 508 30.31 -9.22 -15.84
N LEU A 509 29.32 -10.09 -16.02
CA LEU A 509 29.40 -11.48 -15.56
C LEU A 509 30.56 -12.23 -16.23
N ASN A 510 30.83 -11.96 -17.51
CA ASN A 510 32.00 -12.49 -18.21
C ASN A 510 33.33 -11.94 -17.68
N LYS A 511 33.41 -10.64 -17.37
CA LYS A 511 34.59 -10.06 -16.70
C LYS A 511 34.82 -10.69 -15.33
N LEU A 512 33.76 -10.94 -14.56
CA LEU A 512 33.83 -11.63 -13.27
C LEU A 512 34.26 -13.10 -13.40
N LYS A 513 33.83 -13.78 -14.48
CA LYS A 513 34.30 -15.14 -14.85
C LYS A 513 35.81 -15.15 -15.11
N VAL A 514 36.31 -14.20 -15.90
CA VAL A 514 37.73 -14.09 -16.30
C VAL A 514 38.64 -13.63 -15.17
N ASN A 515 38.28 -12.54 -14.47
CA ASN A 515 39.13 -11.90 -13.45
C ASN A 515 39.16 -12.62 -12.10
N LYS A 516 38.46 -13.76 -11.99
CA LYS A 516 38.33 -14.51 -10.74
C LYS A 516 37.70 -13.75 -9.56
N GLY A 517 36.82 -12.78 -9.84
CA GLY A 517 36.23 -11.93 -8.81
C GLY A 517 35.21 -12.62 -7.89
N VAL A 518 34.55 -13.68 -8.35
CA VAL A 518 33.56 -14.45 -7.57
C VAL A 518 33.68 -15.96 -7.82
N PRO A 519 33.24 -16.82 -6.87
CA PRO A 519 33.20 -18.27 -7.06
C PRO A 519 32.30 -18.68 -8.24
N ILE A 520 32.64 -19.79 -8.90
CA ILE A 520 31.85 -20.31 -10.03
C ILE A 520 30.46 -20.78 -9.60
N SER A 521 30.30 -21.31 -8.39
CA SER A 521 28.99 -21.66 -7.81
C SER A 521 28.04 -20.47 -7.82
N PHE A 522 28.53 -19.30 -7.39
CA PHE A 522 27.77 -18.06 -7.37
C PHE A 522 27.48 -17.53 -8.78
N LEU A 523 28.44 -17.61 -9.72
CA LEU A 523 28.21 -17.24 -11.12
C LEU A 523 27.09 -18.09 -11.75
N ILE A 524 27.09 -19.40 -11.50
CA ILE A 524 26.01 -20.29 -11.98
C ILE A 524 24.66 -19.83 -11.43
N SER A 525 24.58 -19.45 -10.14
CA SER A 525 23.35 -18.90 -9.55
C SER A 525 22.91 -17.60 -10.23
N LEU A 526 23.84 -16.68 -10.53
CA LEU A 526 23.53 -15.41 -11.22
C LEU A 526 23.04 -15.64 -12.65
N TYR A 527 23.72 -16.51 -13.41
CA TYR A 527 23.28 -16.87 -14.77
C TYR A 527 21.94 -17.62 -14.77
N THR A 528 21.66 -18.40 -13.73
CA THR A 528 20.35 -19.05 -13.54
C THR A 528 19.27 -18.00 -13.38
N SER A 529 19.43 -17.09 -12.42
CA SER A 529 18.50 -15.96 -12.25
C SER A 529 18.35 -15.13 -13.53
N LEU A 530 19.43 -14.92 -14.28
CA LEU A 530 19.40 -14.17 -15.55
C LEU A 530 18.61 -14.90 -16.64
N SER A 531 18.68 -16.23 -16.67
CA SER A 531 17.90 -17.05 -17.61
C SER A 531 16.42 -17.18 -17.22
N GLU A 532 16.11 -17.02 -15.93
CA GLU A 532 14.73 -16.90 -15.43
C GLU A 532 14.11 -15.60 -15.93
N THR A 533 14.80 -14.47 -15.72
CA THR A 533 14.32 -13.14 -16.13
C THR A 533 14.31 -12.97 -17.64
N GLN A 534 15.34 -13.48 -18.34
CA GLN A 534 15.42 -13.44 -19.80
C GLN A 534 15.82 -14.79 -20.42
N VAL A 535 14.87 -15.36 -21.19
CA VAL A 535 15.06 -16.65 -21.88
C VAL A 535 16.27 -16.67 -22.82
N ARG A 536 16.56 -15.55 -23.48
CA ARG A 536 17.65 -15.43 -24.47
C ARG A 536 19.04 -15.64 -23.86
N CYS A 537 19.16 -15.54 -22.54
CA CYS A 537 20.43 -15.72 -21.83
C CYS A 537 20.70 -17.18 -21.45
N PHE A 538 19.77 -18.11 -21.71
CA PHE A 538 19.93 -19.53 -21.43
C PHE A 538 21.21 -20.16 -22.04
N PRO A 539 21.62 -19.84 -23.29
CA PRO A 539 22.84 -20.41 -23.86
C PRO A 539 24.11 -20.14 -23.03
N TYR A 540 24.22 -18.95 -22.39
CA TYR A 540 25.35 -18.61 -21.53
C TYR A 540 25.39 -19.48 -20.26
N LEU A 541 24.21 -19.81 -19.71
CA LEU A 541 24.09 -20.75 -18.59
C LEU A 541 24.45 -22.17 -19.05
N GLN A 542 23.95 -22.60 -20.20
CA GLN A 542 24.19 -23.94 -20.74
C GLN A 542 25.69 -24.20 -20.94
N GLU A 543 26.44 -23.23 -21.49
CA GLU A 543 27.89 -23.33 -21.63
C GLU A 543 28.59 -23.62 -20.28
N LEU A 544 28.19 -22.91 -19.22
CA LEU A 544 28.74 -23.08 -17.87
C LEU A 544 28.35 -24.41 -17.21
N LEU A 545 27.16 -24.92 -17.51
CA LEU A 545 26.66 -26.19 -16.96
C LEU A 545 27.30 -27.40 -17.65
N VAL A 546 27.57 -27.31 -18.96
CA VAL A 546 28.14 -28.40 -19.76
C VAL A 546 29.65 -28.50 -19.56
N ASP A 547 30.36 -27.39 -19.37
CA ASP A 547 31.82 -27.40 -19.21
C ASP A 547 32.23 -28.11 -17.88
N PRO A 548 32.83 -29.32 -17.97
CA PRO A 548 33.19 -30.10 -16.79
C PRO A 548 34.42 -29.52 -16.06
N GLY A 549 35.19 -28.66 -16.73
CA GLY A 549 36.40 -27.98 -16.26
C GLY A 549 36.18 -26.54 -15.80
N ALA A 550 34.93 -26.04 -15.81
CA ALA A 550 34.59 -24.69 -15.41
C ALA A 550 34.89 -24.33 -13.93
N GLY A 551 35.43 -25.24 -13.13
CA GLY A 551 35.80 -25.02 -11.72
C GLY A 551 37.26 -24.60 -11.56
N ARG A 552 37.54 -23.61 -10.72
CA ARG A 552 38.92 -23.24 -10.35
C ARG A 552 39.48 -24.26 -9.35
N PRO A 553 40.81 -24.40 -9.26
CA PRO A 553 41.42 -25.27 -8.24
C PRO A 553 41.07 -24.85 -6.80
N ASP A 554 40.78 -23.57 -6.58
CA ASP A 554 40.38 -23.01 -5.28
C ASP A 554 38.88 -23.21 -4.98
N ASP A 555 38.05 -23.55 -5.98
CA ASP A 555 36.62 -23.71 -5.78
C ASP A 555 36.31 -25.07 -5.14
N LEU A 556 35.36 -25.06 -4.20
CA LEU A 556 34.85 -26.27 -3.60
C LEU A 556 34.06 -27.07 -4.65
N LYS A 557 34.64 -28.18 -5.12
CA LYS A 557 34.02 -29.08 -6.13
C LYS A 557 32.57 -29.45 -5.80
N TRP A 558 32.27 -29.73 -4.53
CA TRP A 558 30.91 -30.09 -4.09
C TRP A 558 29.93 -28.91 -4.22
N GLU A 559 30.37 -27.68 -3.97
CA GLU A 559 29.55 -26.47 -4.04
C GLU A 559 29.16 -26.16 -5.49
N VAL A 560 30.11 -26.32 -6.42
CA VAL A 560 29.86 -26.17 -7.87
C VAL A 560 28.88 -27.24 -8.36
N ASP A 561 29.06 -28.49 -7.95
CA ASP A 561 28.18 -29.59 -8.35
C ASP A 561 26.74 -29.42 -7.79
N VAL A 562 26.60 -28.87 -6.56
CA VAL A 562 25.30 -28.50 -5.98
C VAL A 562 24.68 -27.31 -6.72
N ALA A 563 25.45 -26.26 -7.02
CA ALA A 563 24.96 -25.11 -7.78
C ALA A 563 24.46 -25.51 -9.17
N ARG A 564 25.19 -26.38 -9.89
CA ARG A 564 24.75 -26.97 -11.16
C ARG A 564 23.42 -27.71 -11.01
N ALA A 565 23.32 -28.58 -10.00
CA ALA A 565 22.12 -29.39 -9.78
C ALA A 565 20.89 -28.53 -9.42
N LEU A 566 21.06 -27.51 -8.57
CA LEU A 566 19.98 -26.57 -8.21
C LEU A 566 19.54 -25.72 -9.40
N SER A 567 20.49 -25.30 -10.24
CA SER A 567 20.20 -24.53 -11.45
C SER A 567 19.41 -25.34 -12.46
N VAL A 568 19.82 -26.60 -12.71
CA VAL A 568 19.08 -27.52 -13.57
C VAL A 568 17.68 -27.78 -13.02
N LYS A 569 17.54 -28.03 -11.71
CA LYS A 569 16.25 -28.20 -11.06
C LYS A 569 15.34 -27.01 -11.32
N ARG A 570 15.86 -25.80 -11.14
CA ARG A 570 15.11 -24.55 -11.27
C ARG A 570 14.63 -24.32 -12.70
N ILE A 571 15.46 -24.58 -13.70
CA ILE A 571 15.06 -24.51 -15.11
C ILE A 571 14.02 -25.58 -15.47
N CYS A 572 14.17 -26.80 -14.95
CA CYS A 572 13.18 -27.86 -15.15
C CYS A 572 11.82 -27.54 -14.50
N GLU A 573 11.79 -26.79 -13.40
CA GLU A 573 10.54 -26.31 -12.77
C GLU A 573 9.81 -25.26 -13.59
N ILE A 574 10.54 -24.31 -14.20
CA ILE A 574 9.93 -23.20 -14.95
C ILE A 574 9.65 -23.61 -16.40
N ARG A 575 10.55 -24.36 -17.04
CA ARG A 575 10.53 -24.67 -18.49
C ARG A 575 10.93 -26.12 -18.80
N GLY A 576 10.27 -27.08 -18.15
CA GLY A 576 10.53 -28.51 -18.33
C GLY A 576 10.45 -29.01 -19.78
N SER A 577 9.48 -28.53 -20.57
CA SER A 577 9.18 -29.03 -21.92
C SER A 577 10.10 -28.55 -23.04
N SER A 578 10.89 -27.50 -22.81
CA SER A 578 11.81 -26.94 -23.81
C SER A 578 13.25 -27.12 -23.36
N HIS A 579 13.75 -26.21 -22.53
CA HIS A 579 15.14 -26.20 -22.08
C HIS A 579 15.47 -27.29 -21.07
N GLY A 580 14.48 -27.84 -20.35
CA GLY A 580 14.68 -28.96 -19.43
C GLY A 580 15.20 -30.23 -20.11
N VAL A 581 14.77 -30.52 -21.35
CA VAL A 581 15.21 -31.69 -22.12
C VAL A 581 16.68 -31.58 -22.53
N GLU A 582 17.13 -30.37 -22.88
CA GLU A 582 18.52 -30.11 -23.25
C GLU A 582 19.51 -30.35 -22.09
N LEU A 583 19.03 -30.24 -20.85
CA LEU A 583 19.83 -30.42 -19.64
C LEU A 583 19.89 -31.87 -19.14
N VAL A 584 19.23 -32.83 -19.80
CA VAL A 584 19.24 -34.25 -19.41
C VAL A 584 20.65 -34.85 -19.43
N SER A 585 21.49 -34.40 -20.38
CA SER A 585 22.91 -34.78 -20.42
C SER A 585 23.63 -34.34 -19.14
N VAL A 586 23.41 -33.11 -18.68
CA VAL A 586 23.97 -32.56 -17.44
C VAL A 586 23.47 -33.34 -16.23
N ILE A 587 22.16 -33.65 -16.15
CA ILE A 587 21.59 -34.51 -15.09
C ILE A 587 22.31 -35.85 -15.03
N SER A 588 22.50 -36.51 -16.18
CA SER A 588 23.21 -37.79 -16.25
C SER A 588 24.67 -37.66 -15.79
N THR A 589 25.38 -36.59 -16.17
CA THR A 589 26.76 -36.36 -15.70
C THR A 589 26.83 -36.13 -14.19
N LEU A 590 25.89 -35.39 -13.59
CA LEU A 590 25.82 -35.17 -12.14
C LEU A 590 25.57 -36.47 -11.40
N LEU A 591 24.62 -37.29 -11.85
CA LEU A 591 24.33 -38.60 -11.24
C LEU A 591 25.53 -39.56 -11.35
N ASN A 592 26.33 -39.46 -12.42
CA ASN A 592 27.52 -40.30 -12.60
C ASN A 592 28.74 -39.79 -11.80
N ARG A 593 28.89 -38.48 -11.64
CA ARG A 593 30.03 -37.84 -10.96
C ARG A 593 29.87 -37.80 -9.43
N CYS A 594 28.65 -37.65 -8.93
CA CYS A 594 28.35 -37.39 -7.52
C CYS A 594 28.03 -38.68 -6.71
N GLY A 595 28.88 -39.70 -6.80
CA GLY A 595 28.73 -40.96 -6.04
C GLY A 595 29.11 -40.88 -4.55
N ASP A 596 29.89 -39.87 -4.15
CA ASP A 596 30.44 -39.74 -2.80
C ASP A 596 29.44 -39.13 -1.80
N LYS A 597 29.74 -39.21 -0.49
CA LYS A 597 28.90 -38.62 0.58
C LYS A 597 28.61 -37.12 0.36
N SER A 598 29.61 -36.36 -0.09
CA SER A 598 29.50 -34.92 -0.40
C SER A 598 28.61 -34.63 -1.62
N GLY A 599 28.44 -35.59 -2.52
CA GLY A 599 27.59 -35.47 -3.72
C GLY A 599 26.11 -35.80 -3.50
N SER A 600 25.70 -36.12 -2.27
CA SER A 600 24.32 -36.50 -1.94
C SER A 600 23.30 -35.40 -2.26
N ALA A 601 23.61 -34.14 -1.92
CA ALA A 601 22.75 -33.00 -2.19
C ALA A 601 22.56 -32.73 -3.70
N ALA A 602 23.64 -32.82 -4.48
CA ALA A 602 23.59 -32.67 -5.93
C ALA A 602 22.80 -33.81 -6.60
N THR A 603 22.99 -35.05 -6.15
CA THR A 603 22.23 -36.23 -6.61
C THR A 603 20.73 -36.07 -6.30
N SER A 604 20.40 -35.60 -5.08
CA SER A 604 19.02 -35.31 -4.69
C SER A 604 18.36 -34.27 -5.59
N ALA A 605 19.01 -33.13 -5.82
CA ALA A 605 18.50 -32.08 -6.70
C ALA A 605 18.36 -32.55 -8.16
N ALA A 606 19.27 -33.41 -8.64
CA ALA A 606 19.17 -34.03 -9.96
C ALA A 606 17.95 -34.97 -10.07
N LEU A 607 17.68 -35.80 -9.05
CA LEU A 607 16.48 -36.66 -9.02
C LEU A 607 15.18 -35.83 -8.96
N GLN A 608 15.17 -34.74 -8.21
CA GLN A 608 14.04 -33.80 -8.19
C GLN A 608 13.83 -33.16 -9.57
N SER A 609 14.90 -32.86 -10.29
CA SER A 609 14.81 -32.36 -11.68
C SER A 609 14.10 -33.37 -12.59
N ILE A 610 14.42 -34.66 -12.46
CA ILE A 610 13.77 -35.74 -13.21
C ILE A 610 12.28 -35.84 -12.84
N ALA A 611 11.93 -35.74 -11.55
CA ALA A 611 10.53 -35.74 -11.11
C ALA A 611 9.71 -34.60 -11.77
N ARG A 612 10.30 -33.41 -11.92
CA ARG A 612 9.68 -32.28 -12.64
C ARG A 612 9.56 -32.53 -14.15
N LEU A 613 10.54 -33.19 -14.76
CA LEU A 613 10.49 -33.59 -16.17
C LEU A 613 9.42 -34.66 -16.42
N TRP A 614 9.18 -35.56 -15.47
CA TRP A 614 8.06 -36.51 -15.52
C TRP A 614 6.70 -35.81 -15.44
N ARG A 615 6.55 -34.85 -14.51
CA ARG A 615 5.32 -34.03 -14.40
C ARG A 615 5.00 -33.21 -15.64
N SER A 616 6.02 -32.75 -16.36
CA SER A 616 5.86 -32.02 -17.63
C SER A 616 5.71 -32.92 -18.85
N ALA A 617 5.66 -34.26 -18.67
CA ALA A 617 5.62 -35.26 -19.74
C ALA A 617 6.76 -35.14 -20.77
N SER A 618 7.88 -34.53 -20.38
CA SER A 618 9.02 -34.26 -21.27
C SER A 618 9.89 -35.51 -21.50
N ILE A 619 9.83 -36.47 -20.56
CA ILE A 619 10.59 -37.72 -20.61
C ILE A 619 9.69 -38.86 -20.14
N ALA A 620 9.78 -40.02 -20.80
CA ALA A 620 9.02 -41.23 -20.45
C ALA A 620 9.52 -41.85 -19.11
N PRO A 621 8.67 -41.93 -18.06
CA PRO A 621 9.06 -42.49 -16.76
C PRO A 621 9.57 -43.94 -16.79
N PRO A 622 8.92 -44.90 -17.49
CA PRO A 622 9.38 -46.30 -17.48
C PRO A 622 10.79 -46.49 -18.02
N SER A 623 11.12 -45.83 -19.14
CA SER A 623 12.46 -45.90 -19.75
C SER A 623 13.54 -45.26 -18.88
N THR A 624 13.20 -44.14 -18.22
CA THR A 624 14.11 -43.41 -17.33
C THR A 624 14.41 -44.23 -16.08
N TRP A 625 13.39 -44.82 -15.46
CA TRP A 625 13.54 -45.65 -14.28
C TRP A 625 14.38 -46.90 -14.56
N ARG A 626 14.17 -47.58 -15.71
CA ARG A 626 15.01 -48.73 -16.13
C ARG A 626 16.50 -48.37 -16.20
N ALA A 627 16.84 -47.16 -16.65
CA ALA A 627 18.22 -46.71 -16.73
C ALA A 627 18.83 -46.34 -15.36
N LEU A 628 18.02 -45.86 -14.42
CA LEU A 628 18.46 -45.37 -13.11
C LEU A 628 18.47 -46.45 -12.03
N GLU A 629 17.55 -47.40 -12.09
CA GLU A 629 17.32 -48.43 -11.07
C GLU A 629 18.60 -49.22 -10.70
N PRO A 630 19.46 -49.67 -11.64
CA PRO A 630 20.65 -50.46 -11.29
C PRO A 630 21.66 -49.70 -10.43
N LYS A 631 21.71 -48.36 -10.57
CA LYS A 631 22.63 -47.50 -9.82
C LYS A 631 22.03 -47.06 -8.49
N LEU A 632 20.83 -46.49 -8.53
CA LEU A 632 20.15 -45.99 -7.33
C LEU A 632 19.74 -47.13 -6.38
N GLY A 633 19.49 -48.31 -6.91
CA GLY A 633 19.20 -49.51 -6.11
C GLY A 633 20.38 -50.02 -5.28
N ARG A 634 21.62 -49.59 -5.59
CA ARG A 634 22.83 -49.91 -4.83
C ARG A 634 23.29 -48.78 -3.91
N ASP A 635 22.59 -47.64 -3.93
CA ASP A 635 22.95 -46.46 -3.15
C ASP A 635 22.49 -46.60 -1.70
N THR A 636 23.41 -46.39 -0.76
CA THR A 636 23.18 -46.52 0.69
C THR A 636 23.00 -45.17 1.39
N ARG A 637 23.08 -44.05 0.66
CA ARG A 637 23.01 -42.69 1.23
C ARG A 637 21.55 -42.31 1.55
N PRO A 638 21.21 -41.93 2.79
CA PRO A 638 19.82 -41.65 3.20
C PRO A 638 19.15 -40.54 2.37
N LEU A 639 19.83 -39.41 2.14
CA LEU A 639 19.28 -38.29 1.36
C LEU A 639 18.92 -38.68 -0.09
N VAL A 640 19.69 -39.59 -0.70
CA VAL A 640 19.43 -40.07 -2.06
C VAL A 640 18.25 -41.03 -2.05
N GLN A 641 18.19 -41.96 -1.07
CA GLN A 641 17.07 -42.87 -0.90
C GLN A 641 15.74 -42.12 -0.68
N ILE A 642 15.74 -41.08 0.16
CA ILE A 642 14.56 -40.20 0.34
C ILE A 642 14.14 -39.55 -0.98
N SER A 643 15.11 -39.07 -1.76
CA SER A 643 14.85 -38.45 -3.06
C SER A 643 14.32 -39.45 -4.10
N VAL A 644 14.76 -40.70 -4.02
CA VAL A 644 14.21 -41.81 -4.80
C VAL A 644 12.76 -42.09 -4.38
N CYS A 645 12.46 -42.17 -3.08
CA CYS A 645 11.09 -42.32 -2.59
C CYS A 645 10.19 -41.20 -3.11
N ASN A 646 10.65 -39.95 -3.05
CA ASN A 646 9.92 -38.80 -3.58
C ASN A 646 9.74 -38.85 -5.11
N LEU A 647 10.73 -39.33 -5.86
CA LEU A 647 10.60 -39.54 -7.31
C LEU A 647 9.55 -40.61 -7.63
N LEU A 648 9.56 -41.72 -6.90
CA LEU A 648 8.59 -42.81 -7.05
C LEU A 648 7.18 -42.41 -6.58
N ALA A 649 7.05 -41.44 -5.69
CA ALA A 649 5.75 -40.90 -5.27
C ALA A 649 5.00 -40.17 -6.41
N GLU A 650 5.67 -39.79 -7.50
CA GLU A 650 5.02 -39.17 -8.66
C GLU A 650 4.31 -40.19 -9.58
N VAL A 651 4.69 -41.47 -9.51
CA VAL A 651 4.18 -42.53 -10.39
C VAL A 651 2.66 -42.72 -10.27
N PRO A 652 2.02 -42.70 -9.08
CA PRO A 652 0.56 -42.80 -9.03
C PRO A 652 -0.16 -41.67 -9.79
N ALA A 653 0.43 -40.48 -9.84
CA ALA A 653 -0.18 -39.31 -10.48
C ALA A 653 -0.06 -39.29 -12.01
N LEU A 654 0.91 -40.01 -12.58
CA LEU A 654 1.22 -40.00 -14.02
C LEU A 654 0.63 -41.20 -14.78
N ARG A 655 -0.44 -41.80 -14.24
CA ARG A 655 -0.98 -43.10 -14.67
C ARG A 655 -1.45 -43.09 -16.13
N VAL A 656 -0.90 -44.01 -16.93
CA VAL A 656 -1.33 -44.30 -18.30
C VAL A 656 -1.54 -45.80 -18.44
N SER A 657 -2.65 -46.24 -19.03
CA SER A 657 -3.01 -47.65 -19.24
C SER A 657 -2.11 -48.32 -20.30
N THR A 658 -0.84 -48.57 -19.95
CA THR A 658 0.14 -49.26 -20.77
C THR A 658 0.86 -50.33 -19.94
N PRO A 659 1.23 -51.47 -20.54
CA PRO A 659 1.89 -52.56 -19.80
C PRO A 659 3.24 -52.15 -19.21
N ASP A 660 3.96 -51.24 -19.86
CA ASP A 660 5.21 -50.67 -19.34
C ASP A 660 4.99 -49.82 -18.08
N TYR A 661 3.83 -49.20 -17.94
CA TYR A 661 3.48 -48.41 -16.77
C TYR A 661 3.04 -49.29 -15.60
N ASP A 662 2.27 -50.34 -15.87
CA ASP A 662 1.90 -51.32 -14.85
C ASP A 662 3.13 -52.01 -14.26
N TRP A 663 4.13 -52.31 -15.11
CA TRP A 663 5.44 -52.77 -14.65
C TRP A 663 6.13 -51.74 -13.74
N LEU A 664 6.08 -50.45 -14.09
CA LEU A 664 6.70 -49.38 -13.30
C LEU A 664 6.04 -49.26 -11.92
N ILE A 665 4.71 -49.36 -11.84
CA ILE A 665 3.97 -49.36 -10.57
C ILE A 665 4.45 -50.51 -9.68
N SER A 666 4.44 -51.75 -10.18
CA SER A 666 4.89 -52.91 -9.39
C SER A 666 6.37 -52.83 -9.01
N ALA A 667 7.24 -52.35 -9.91
CA ALA A 667 8.67 -52.16 -9.61
C ALA A 667 8.90 -51.09 -8.54
N SER A 668 8.13 -49.99 -8.58
CA SER A 668 8.21 -48.90 -7.61
C SER A 668 7.73 -49.34 -6.23
N CYS A 669 6.58 -50.02 -6.16
CA CYS A 669 6.04 -50.55 -4.90
C CYS A 669 6.99 -51.54 -4.24
N ARG A 670 7.55 -52.51 -4.98
CA ARG A 670 8.55 -53.45 -4.44
C ARG A 670 9.76 -52.74 -3.86
N ARG A 671 10.23 -51.69 -4.53
CA ARG A 671 11.39 -50.91 -4.06
C ARG A 671 11.08 -50.12 -2.79
N LEU A 672 9.92 -49.45 -2.74
CA LEU A 672 9.49 -48.70 -1.56
C LEU A 672 9.31 -49.62 -0.36
N TRP A 673 8.66 -50.78 -0.55
CA TRP A 673 8.51 -51.77 0.51
C TRP A 673 9.84 -52.36 0.99
N ALA A 674 10.81 -52.57 0.08
CA ALA A 674 12.16 -52.97 0.47
C ALA A 674 12.84 -51.91 1.34
N TYR A 675 12.66 -50.62 1.05
CA TYR A 675 13.17 -49.55 1.93
C TYR A 675 12.47 -49.51 3.29
N VAL A 676 11.17 -49.80 3.37
CA VAL A 676 10.44 -49.88 4.64
C VAL A 676 10.94 -51.06 5.50
N ALA A 677 11.27 -52.19 4.89
CA ALA A 677 11.73 -53.39 5.59
C ALA A 677 13.23 -53.38 5.96
N ASP A 678 14.10 -52.95 5.04
CA ASP A 678 15.55 -53.16 5.14
C ASP A 678 16.32 -51.94 5.66
N SER A 679 15.71 -50.74 5.70
CA SER A 679 16.46 -49.52 6.04
C SER A 679 16.55 -49.26 7.56
N ASN A 680 17.77 -49.00 8.02
CA ASN A 680 18.06 -48.66 9.41
C ASN A 680 17.82 -47.18 9.75
N HIS A 681 17.61 -46.33 8.74
CA HIS A 681 17.44 -44.88 8.89
C HIS A 681 15.94 -44.52 8.92
N PRO A 682 15.43 -43.88 9.99
CA PRO A 682 14.00 -43.65 10.14
C PRO A 682 13.45 -42.72 9.05
N GLU A 683 14.21 -41.69 8.65
CA GLU A 683 13.80 -40.73 7.61
C GLU A 683 13.53 -41.39 6.24
N VAL A 684 14.24 -42.47 5.92
CA VAL A 684 14.05 -43.22 4.66
C VAL A 684 12.79 -44.06 4.72
N VAL A 685 12.55 -44.75 5.84
CA VAL A 685 11.31 -45.50 6.10
C VAL A 685 10.11 -44.56 6.02
N GLU A 686 10.21 -43.39 6.64
CA GLU A 686 9.15 -42.38 6.64
C GLU A 686 8.83 -41.88 5.22
N ALA A 687 9.85 -41.49 4.44
CA ALA A 687 9.66 -41.06 3.06
C ALA A 687 9.09 -42.18 2.16
N ALA A 688 9.50 -43.44 2.39
CA ALA A 688 8.97 -44.58 1.66
C ALA A 688 7.49 -44.85 2.01
N CYS A 689 7.12 -44.75 3.28
CA CYS A 689 5.73 -44.84 3.76
C CYS A 689 4.87 -43.72 3.18
N ASP A 690 5.36 -42.48 3.17
CA ASP A 690 4.63 -41.35 2.60
C ASP A 690 4.43 -41.52 1.08
N ALA A 691 5.44 -42.03 0.36
CA ALA A 691 5.34 -42.36 -1.06
C ALA A 691 4.31 -43.48 -1.32
N LEU A 692 4.33 -44.56 -0.53
CA LEU A 692 3.36 -45.66 -0.62
C LEU A 692 1.92 -45.19 -0.37
N GLY A 693 1.71 -44.19 0.51
CA GLY A 693 0.40 -43.59 0.76
C GLY A 693 -0.23 -42.94 -0.48
N GLY A 694 0.56 -42.67 -1.52
CA GLY A 694 0.10 -42.19 -2.83
C GLY A 694 -0.56 -43.28 -3.69
N TYR A 695 -0.15 -44.54 -3.57
CA TYR A 695 -0.59 -45.67 -4.40
C TYR A 695 -1.96 -46.21 -3.96
N LEU A 696 -2.75 -46.74 -4.88
CA LEU A 696 -3.99 -47.44 -4.54
C LEU A 696 -3.67 -48.80 -3.90
N LEU A 697 -4.57 -49.30 -3.05
CA LEU A 697 -4.44 -50.64 -2.47
C LEU A 697 -4.41 -51.74 -3.55
N ASP A 698 -5.05 -51.49 -4.70
CA ASP A 698 -5.08 -52.40 -5.85
C ASP A 698 -3.81 -52.32 -6.72
N ASP A 699 -2.95 -51.31 -6.50
CA ASP A 699 -1.76 -51.06 -7.34
C ASP A 699 -0.60 -52.03 -7.02
N TYR A 700 -0.59 -52.63 -5.83
CA TYR A 700 0.43 -53.60 -5.44
C TYR A 700 -0.20 -54.87 -4.86
N LYS A 701 0.42 -56.00 -5.17
CA LYS A 701 -0.08 -57.32 -4.79
C LYS A 701 0.55 -57.76 -3.47
N LEU A 702 -0.04 -58.78 -2.83
CA LEU A 702 0.51 -59.40 -1.62
C LEU A 702 1.95 -59.93 -1.83
N LYS A 703 2.33 -60.23 -3.07
CA LYS A 703 3.70 -60.64 -3.48
C LYS A 703 4.72 -59.50 -3.47
N ASP A 704 4.27 -58.25 -3.58
CA ASP A 704 5.15 -57.08 -3.59
C ASP A 704 5.50 -56.62 -2.15
N ILE A 705 4.79 -57.16 -1.15
CA ILE A 705 5.00 -56.89 0.28
C ILE A 705 6.03 -57.90 0.84
N PRO A 706 7.07 -57.44 1.56
CA PRO A 706 8.10 -58.28 2.17
C PRO A 706 7.54 -59.37 3.08
N GLU A 707 8.25 -60.49 3.14
CA GLU A 707 7.82 -61.68 3.87
C GLU A 707 7.64 -61.46 5.38
N ILE A 708 8.31 -60.45 5.91
CA ILE A 708 8.28 -60.09 7.33
C ILE A 708 6.87 -59.65 7.75
N TYR A 709 6.14 -58.92 6.90
CA TYR A 709 4.83 -58.34 7.22
C TYR A 709 3.64 -59.27 6.97
N ARG A 710 3.85 -60.41 6.30
CA ARG A 710 2.79 -61.35 5.90
C ARG A 710 2.74 -62.64 6.73
N ARG A 711 3.61 -62.80 7.74
CA ARG A 711 3.73 -64.03 8.54
C ARG A 711 2.45 -64.45 9.27
N THR A 712 1.59 -63.47 9.58
CA THR A 712 0.33 -63.68 10.31
C THR A 712 -0.86 -63.96 9.41
N VAL A 713 -0.71 -63.81 8.09
CA VAL A 713 -1.79 -63.99 7.12
C VAL A 713 -2.14 -65.47 6.98
N LYS A 714 -3.40 -65.81 7.18
CA LYS A 714 -3.95 -67.16 6.96
C LYS A 714 -4.93 -67.14 5.80
N LEU A 715 -5.01 -68.24 5.05
CA LEU A 715 -6.02 -68.41 4.00
C LEU A 715 -7.42 -68.47 4.62
N PRO A 716 -8.39 -67.67 4.12
CA PRO A 716 -9.77 -67.73 4.58
C PRO A 716 -10.39 -69.11 4.34
N ALA A 717 -11.30 -69.53 5.22
CA ALA A 717 -11.95 -70.85 5.16
C ALA A 717 -12.68 -71.13 3.82
N SER A 718 -13.06 -70.09 3.08
CA SER A 718 -13.67 -70.18 1.74
C SER A 718 -12.73 -70.71 0.66
N TYR A 719 -11.41 -70.50 0.79
CA TYR A 719 -10.37 -70.96 -0.13
C TYR A 719 -9.79 -72.34 0.29
N CYS A 720 -10.02 -72.76 1.52
CA CYS A 720 -9.52 -74.01 2.10
C CYS A 720 -10.54 -75.16 1.96
N LYS A 721 -11.04 -75.44 0.74
CA LYS A 721 -12.01 -76.53 0.50
C LYS A 721 -11.37 -77.92 0.59
N THR A 722 -10.07 -78.03 0.33
CA THR A 722 -9.29 -79.27 0.48
C THR A 722 -8.01 -79.03 1.30
N PRO A 723 -7.42 -80.06 1.91
CA PRO A 723 -6.15 -79.94 2.64
C PRO A 723 -4.98 -79.45 1.76
N ALA A 724 -5.03 -79.73 0.45
CA ALA A 724 -4.06 -79.24 -0.53
C ALA A 724 -4.23 -77.75 -0.85
N ASP A 725 -5.47 -77.24 -0.80
CA ASP A 725 -5.75 -75.81 -0.98
C ASP A 725 -5.32 -74.98 0.24
N ALA A 726 -5.40 -75.56 1.45
CA ALA A 726 -4.96 -74.94 2.70
C ALA A 726 -3.43 -74.83 2.84
N ALA A 727 -2.66 -75.58 2.04
CA ALA A 727 -1.19 -75.59 2.04
C ALA A 727 -0.57 -74.62 1.02
N ARG A 728 -1.38 -73.95 0.18
CA ARG A 728 -0.89 -72.95 -0.77
C ARG A 728 -0.47 -71.68 -0.02
N ASN A 729 0.55 -70.99 -0.52
CA ASN A 729 0.95 -69.72 0.07
C ASN A 729 -0.17 -68.68 -0.15
N PRO A 730 -0.56 -67.90 0.88
CA PRO A 730 -1.61 -66.90 0.76
C PRO A 730 -1.36 -65.88 -0.36
N GLU A 731 -0.09 -65.60 -0.69
CA GLU A 731 0.36 -64.68 -1.74
C GLU A 731 0.00 -65.12 -3.18
N ASP A 732 -0.17 -66.43 -3.40
CA ASP A 732 -0.45 -67.01 -4.72
C ASP A 732 -1.95 -67.13 -5.00
N VAL A 733 -2.77 -66.99 -3.96
CA VAL A 733 -4.21 -67.27 -3.97
C VAL A 733 -5.04 -66.02 -3.71
N LEU A 734 -4.57 -65.10 -2.87
CA LEU A 734 -5.32 -63.89 -2.52
C LEU A 734 -5.04 -62.76 -3.52
N GLU A 735 -6.12 -62.22 -4.09
CA GLU A 735 -6.06 -61.05 -4.99
C GLU A 735 -6.05 -59.70 -4.25
N TYR A 736 -6.19 -59.71 -2.92
CA TYR A 736 -6.26 -58.52 -2.06
C TYR A 736 -5.28 -58.61 -0.88
N ILE A 737 -5.01 -57.47 -0.23
CA ILE A 737 -4.15 -57.41 0.97
C ILE A 737 -5.02 -57.61 2.23
N PRO A 738 -4.77 -58.65 3.05
CA PRO A 738 -5.54 -58.91 4.26
C PRO A 738 -5.29 -57.90 5.38
N CYS A 739 -6.28 -57.68 6.25
CA CYS A 739 -6.20 -56.68 7.32
C CYS A 739 -5.14 -57.00 8.39
N GLU A 740 -4.73 -58.25 8.52
CA GLU A 740 -3.71 -58.72 9.47
C GLU A 740 -2.29 -58.23 9.15
N VAL A 741 -2.05 -57.75 7.93
CA VAL A 741 -0.75 -57.21 7.49
C VAL A 741 -0.45 -55.88 8.19
N TRP A 742 -1.44 -55.01 8.36
CA TRP A 742 -1.20 -53.63 8.83
C TRP A 742 -0.66 -53.55 10.26
N PRO A 743 -1.18 -54.32 11.25
CA PRO A 743 -0.58 -54.38 12.58
C PRO A 743 0.87 -54.90 12.58
N GLU A 744 1.19 -55.87 11.71
CA GLU A 744 2.55 -56.39 11.58
C GLU A 744 3.50 -55.37 10.92
N VAL A 745 3.00 -54.48 10.05
CA VAL A 745 3.80 -53.35 9.54
C VAL A 745 4.23 -52.41 10.68
N PHE A 746 3.37 -52.14 11.65
CA PHE A 746 3.77 -51.38 12.83
C PHE A 746 4.76 -52.16 13.72
N LYS A 747 4.59 -53.46 13.86
CA LYS A 747 5.42 -54.31 14.72
C LYS A 747 6.84 -54.53 14.18
N CYS A 748 6.96 -54.78 12.87
CA CYS A 748 8.21 -55.22 12.26
C CYS A 748 8.99 -54.09 11.59
N SER A 749 8.43 -52.88 11.50
CA SER A 749 9.16 -51.71 11.01
C SER A 749 10.01 -51.08 12.12
N ASN A 750 10.98 -50.26 11.73
CA ASN A 750 11.84 -49.54 12.68
C ASN A 750 11.00 -48.70 13.66
N GLN A 751 11.18 -48.93 14.97
CA GLN A 751 10.43 -48.25 16.05
C GLN A 751 10.61 -46.72 16.01
N ALA A 752 11.78 -46.24 15.58
CA ALA A 752 12.04 -44.81 15.41
C ALA A 752 11.29 -44.17 14.23
N ALA A 753 10.68 -44.95 13.35
CA ALA A 753 9.97 -44.51 12.14
C ALA A 753 8.45 -44.78 12.17
N LEU A 754 7.90 -45.13 13.35
CA LEU A 754 6.47 -45.43 13.52
C LEU A 754 5.57 -44.26 13.11
N GLY A 755 6.07 -43.02 13.18
CA GLY A 755 5.37 -41.83 12.70
C GLY A 755 5.04 -41.90 11.21
N GLY A 756 5.99 -42.34 10.36
CA GLY A 756 5.74 -42.53 8.92
C GLY A 756 4.75 -43.66 8.63
N VAL A 757 4.83 -44.77 9.37
CA VAL A 757 3.88 -45.89 9.24
C VAL A 757 2.46 -45.46 9.64
N ALA A 758 2.33 -44.65 10.69
CA ALA A 758 1.06 -44.05 11.08
C ALA A 758 0.50 -43.14 9.99
N ARG A 759 1.33 -42.34 9.30
CA ARG A 759 0.90 -41.51 8.15
C ARG A 759 0.43 -42.33 6.96
N LEU A 760 1.17 -43.38 6.59
CA LEU A 760 0.77 -44.33 5.54
C LEU A 760 -0.62 -44.90 5.82
N THR A 761 -0.79 -45.49 7.01
CA THR A 761 -2.07 -46.11 7.38
C THR A 761 -3.19 -45.09 7.51
N THR A 762 -2.91 -43.88 8.03
CA THR A 762 -3.87 -42.77 8.04
C THR A 762 -4.37 -42.42 6.64
N ARG A 763 -3.49 -42.33 5.63
CA ARG A 763 -3.88 -42.04 4.24
C ARG A 763 -4.75 -43.15 3.65
N LEU A 764 -4.42 -44.40 3.94
CA LEU A 764 -5.20 -45.55 3.49
C LEU A 764 -6.60 -45.56 4.15
N ILE A 765 -6.66 -45.30 5.46
CA ILE A 765 -7.92 -45.16 6.22
C ILE A 765 -8.75 -44.00 5.67
N GLU A 766 -8.14 -42.85 5.38
CA GLU A 766 -8.83 -41.69 4.83
C GLU A 766 -9.52 -42.02 3.49
N ARG A 767 -8.82 -42.75 2.61
CA ARG A 767 -9.36 -43.22 1.33
C ARG A 767 -10.49 -44.23 1.52
N GLU A 768 -10.32 -45.15 2.46
CA GLU A 768 -11.33 -46.15 2.82
C GLU A 768 -12.62 -45.48 3.34
N ILE A 769 -12.50 -44.50 4.25
CA ILE A 769 -13.63 -43.74 4.81
C ILE A 769 -14.36 -42.93 3.74
N LYS A 770 -13.62 -42.33 2.79
CA LYS A 770 -14.22 -41.62 1.65
C LYS A 770 -15.06 -42.56 0.77
N GLY A 771 -14.67 -43.83 0.66
CA GLY A 771 -15.39 -44.87 -0.07
C GLY A 771 -16.64 -45.41 0.63
N TYR A 772 -16.81 -45.18 1.94
CA TYR A 772 -17.95 -45.71 2.69
C TYR A 772 -19.28 -45.03 2.34
N ARG A 773 -20.32 -45.87 2.16
CA ARG A 773 -21.71 -45.46 1.99
C ARG A 773 -22.39 -45.27 3.35
N SER A 774 -23.50 -44.52 3.38
CA SER A 774 -24.25 -44.20 4.61
C SER A 774 -24.70 -45.43 5.42
N GLY A 775 -24.94 -46.58 4.77
CA GLY A 775 -25.34 -47.83 5.43
C GLY A 775 -24.30 -48.44 6.37
N VAL A 776 -23.01 -48.10 6.24
CA VAL A 776 -21.95 -48.54 7.17
C VAL A 776 -22.07 -47.84 8.54
N TYR A 777 -22.69 -46.65 8.56
CA TYR A 777 -22.88 -45.84 9.75
C TYR A 777 -24.26 -46.02 10.42
N HIS A 778 -25.23 -46.58 9.69
CA HIS A 778 -26.59 -46.83 10.19
C HIS A 778 -26.78 -48.32 10.41
N LEU A 779 -26.37 -48.82 11.58
CA LEU A 779 -26.59 -50.21 11.97
C LEU A 779 -28.04 -50.36 12.47
N GLU A 780 -28.76 -51.37 11.97
CA GLU A 780 -30.18 -51.63 12.32
C GLU A 780 -30.40 -52.05 13.78
N ALA A 781 -29.32 -52.39 14.50
CA ALA A 781 -29.37 -52.79 15.91
C ALA A 781 -29.22 -51.59 16.85
N LYS A 782 -30.06 -51.51 17.91
CA LYS A 782 -29.94 -50.54 19.01
C LYS A 782 -28.65 -50.68 19.85
N THR A 783 -27.86 -51.73 19.61
CA THR A 783 -26.64 -52.08 20.34
C THR A 783 -25.41 -51.91 19.45
N GLU A 784 -24.40 -51.19 19.94
CA GLU A 784 -23.13 -50.98 19.23
C GLU A 784 -22.39 -52.31 18.99
N PRO A 785 -21.71 -52.47 17.85
CA PRO A 785 -20.97 -53.68 17.57
C PRO A 785 -19.70 -53.74 18.42
N MET A 786 -19.35 -54.94 18.91
CA MET A 786 -18.14 -55.21 19.69
C MET A 786 -16.84 -55.17 18.85
N GLY A 787 -16.94 -55.03 17.52
CA GLY A 787 -15.82 -55.02 16.59
C GLY A 787 -16.25 -54.84 15.13
N TYR A 788 -15.28 -54.61 14.25
CA TYR A 788 -15.51 -54.32 12.82
C TYR A 788 -15.64 -55.56 11.92
N ASN A 789 -16.21 -56.66 12.43
CA ASN A 789 -16.39 -57.89 11.66
C ASN A 789 -17.30 -57.74 10.43
N HIS A 790 -18.13 -56.69 10.40
CA HIS A 790 -18.99 -56.33 9.30
C HIS A 790 -18.26 -55.56 8.17
N LEU A 791 -17.04 -55.08 8.41
CA LEU A 791 -16.21 -54.46 7.38
C LEU A 791 -15.48 -55.52 6.54
N GLN A 792 -15.07 -55.14 5.34
CA GLN A 792 -14.42 -56.04 4.40
C GLN A 792 -13.11 -56.63 4.96
N PRO A 793 -12.71 -57.86 4.56
CA PRO A 793 -11.49 -58.50 5.05
C PRO A 793 -10.18 -57.77 4.71
N PHE A 794 -10.19 -56.88 3.71
CA PHE A 794 -9.06 -56.03 3.32
C PHE A 794 -9.06 -54.65 4.00
N SER A 795 -9.97 -54.41 4.94
CA SER A 795 -10.12 -53.13 5.64
C SER A 795 -8.94 -52.83 6.55
N VAL A 796 -8.32 -51.66 6.38
CA VAL A 796 -7.17 -51.22 7.20
C VAL A 796 -7.62 -50.88 8.61
N ILE A 797 -8.77 -50.18 8.72
CA ILE A 797 -9.38 -49.80 10.00
C ILE A 797 -9.71 -51.03 10.84
N ARG A 798 -10.26 -52.08 10.22
CA ARG A 798 -10.60 -53.34 10.89
C ARG A 798 -9.39 -53.98 11.54
N GLY A 799 -8.29 -54.12 10.80
CA GLY A 799 -7.06 -54.76 11.30
C GLY A 799 -6.45 -54.01 12.49
N LEU A 800 -6.35 -52.69 12.39
CA LEU A 800 -5.75 -51.86 13.43
C LEU A 800 -6.62 -51.75 14.69
N MET A 801 -7.93 -51.52 14.55
CA MET A 801 -8.83 -51.41 15.71
C MET A 801 -9.00 -52.76 16.41
N GLU A 802 -9.08 -53.86 15.68
CA GLU A 802 -9.21 -55.19 16.29
C GLU A 802 -7.93 -55.60 17.02
N CYS A 803 -6.75 -55.28 16.47
CA CYS A 803 -5.47 -55.44 17.15
C CYS A 803 -5.41 -54.59 18.43
N PHE A 804 -5.71 -53.30 18.34
CA PHE A 804 -5.71 -52.39 19.48
C PHE A 804 -6.66 -52.85 20.60
N ARG A 805 -7.89 -53.21 20.26
CA ARG A 805 -8.90 -53.69 21.20
C ARG A 805 -8.46 -54.97 21.91
N LYS A 806 -7.95 -55.97 21.17
CA LYS A 806 -7.47 -57.24 21.76
C LYS A 806 -6.32 -57.01 22.72
N GLN A 807 -5.36 -56.15 22.39
CA GLN A 807 -4.22 -55.84 23.26
C GLN A 807 -4.60 -54.95 24.45
N ALA A 808 -5.62 -54.10 24.31
CA ALA A 808 -6.18 -53.33 25.42
C ALA A 808 -6.85 -54.25 26.46
N THR A 809 -7.67 -55.21 26.02
CA THR A 809 -8.41 -56.13 26.90
C THR A 809 -7.58 -57.31 27.43
N SER A 810 -6.60 -57.78 26.66
CA SER A 810 -5.73 -58.89 27.00
C SER A 810 -4.30 -58.59 26.51
N PRO A 811 -3.45 -57.94 27.32
CA PRO A 811 -2.13 -57.50 26.89
C PRO A 811 -1.20 -58.70 26.66
N SER A 812 -0.60 -58.75 25.48
CA SER A 812 0.47 -59.69 25.13
C SER A 812 1.82 -58.97 25.08
N PHE A 813 2.93 -59.68 25.33
CA PHE A 813 4.28 -59.14 25.19
C PHE A 813 4.72 -58.92 23.73
N ASP A 814 3.88 -59.31 22.75
CA ASP A 814 4.20 -59.27 21.33
C ASP A 814 4.15 -57.85 20.71
N TYR A 815 3.53 -56.89 21.41
CA TYR A 815 3.40 -55.49 20.99
C TYR A 815 3.89 -54.57 22.11
N SER A 816 4.85 -53.69 21.83
CA SER A 816 5.31 -52.69 22.80
C SER A 816 4.31 -51.53 22.94
N ASP A 817 4.37 -50.81 24.05
CA ASP A 817 3.51 -49.65 24.31
C ASP A 817 3.68 -48.55 23.24
N GLU A 818 4.90 -48.36 22.71
CA GLU A 818 5.18 -47.41 21.64
C GLU A 818 4.45 -47.75 20.34
N ILE A 819 4.38 -49.03 19.98
CA ILE A 819 3.65 -49.51 18.80
C ILE A 819 2.15 -49.29 18.96
N LEU A 820 1.60 -49.62 20.13
CA LEU A 820 0.18 -49.46 20.40
C LEU A 820 -0.23 -47.98 20.47
N LEU A 821 0.64 -47.11 21.00
CA LEU A 821 0.45 -45.66 20.95
C LEU A 821 0.47 -45.14 19.51
N ALA A 822 1.37 -45.62 18.65
CA ALA A 822 1.42 -45.24 17.23
C ALA A 822 0.16 -45.70 16.46
N ILE A 823 -0.36 -46.90 16.75
CA ILE A 823 -1.64 -47.38 16.20
C ILE A 823 -2.79 -46.49 16.68
N LEU A 824 -2.82 -46.13 17.97
CA LEU A 824 -3.85 -45.23 18.51
C LEU A 824 -3.75 -43.82 17.90
N GLN A 825 -2.54 -43.31 17.64
CA GLN A 825 -2.32 -42.06 16.91
C GLN A 825 -2.91 -42.11 15.49
N ALA A 826 -2.67 -43.19 14.75
CA ALA A 826 -3.26 -43.38 13.42
C ALA A 826 -4.81 -43.47 13.48
N LEU A 827 -5.38 -44.14 14.47
CA LEU A 827 -6.85 -44.22 14.64
C LEU A 827 -7.46 -42.89 15.09
N THR A 828 -6.68 -41.99 15.70
CA THR A 828 -7.13 -40.71 16.24
C THR A 828 -6.85 -39.52 15.34
N SER A 829 -6.31 -39.72 14.13
CA SER A 829 -6.02 -38.65 13.17
C SER A 829 -7.29 -38.04 12.55
N ASP A 830 -7.18 -36.86 11.93
CA ASP A 830 -8.33 -36.08 11.43
C ASP A 830 -8.90 -36.66 10.12
N TYR A 831 -10.01 -37.38 10.25
CA TYR A 831 -10.72 -38.00 9.14
C TYR A 831 -11.91 -37.15 8.65
N PRO A 832 -12.26 -37.24 7.35
CA PRO A 832 -13.38 -36.47 6.77
C PRO A 832 -14.74 -36.87 7.34
N ARG A 833 -14.89 -38.12 7.77
CA ARG A 833 -16.03 -38.64 8.53
C ARG A 833 -15.50 -39.39 9.75
N PRO A 834 -16.26 -39.47 10.85
CA PRO A 834 -15.88 -40.34 11.97
C PRO A 834 -15.70 -41.79 11.51
N LEU A 835 -14.91 -42.57 12.26
CA LEU A 835 -14.85 -44.03 12.08
C LEU A 835 -16.24 -44.66 12.29
N PRO A 836 -16.51 -45.86 11.73
CA PRO A 836 -17.76 -46.56 11.98
C PRO A 836 -17.98 -46.84 13.49
N PRO A 837 -19.23 -46.88 13.98
CA PRO A 837 -19.52 -47.05 15.40
C PRO A 837 -18.98 -48.38 15.94
N ILE A 838 -18.38 -48.34 17.13
CA ILE A 838 -17.89 -49.50 17.89
C ILE A 838 -18.09 -49.22 19.39
N ASP A 839 -18.29 -50.27 20.20
CA ASP A 839 -18.31 -50.12 21.66
C ASP A 839 -16.90 -49.78 22.19
N LEU A 840 -16.76 -48.58 22.77
CA LEU A 840 -15.51 -48.05 23.32
C LEU A 840 -15.39 -48.22 24.84
N CYS A 841 -16.24 -49.04 25.48
CA CYS A 841 -16.22 -49.23 26.94
C CYS A 841 -14.89 -49.81 27.49
N PHE A 842 -13.97 -50.29 26.66
CA PHE A 842 -12.63 -50.73 27.05
C PHE A 842 -11.61 -49.57 27.21
N LEU A 843 -11.89 -48.37 26.66
CA LEU A 843 -10.98 -47.22 26.72
C LEU A 843 -10.69 -46.67 28.14
N PRO A 844 -11.65 -46.64 29.09
CA PRO A 844 -11.39 -46.10 30.43
C PRO A 844 -10.26 -46.81 31.18
N GLU A 845 -10.06 -48.12 30.96
CA GLU A 845 -8.96 -48.87 31.56
C GLU A 845 -7.58 -48.36 31.09
N MET A 846 -7.51 -47.75 29.90
CA MET A 846 -6.29 -47.21 29.33
C MET A 846 -5.92 -45.84 29.93
N PHE A 847 -6.86 -45.12 30.55
CA PHE A 847 -6.59 -43.81 31.16
C PHE A 847 -5.57 -43.93 32.32
N HIS A 848 -5.50 -45.10 32.97
CA HIS A 848 -4.62 -45.36 34.10
C HIS A 848 -3.19 -45.76 33.70
N ARG A 849 -2.92 -46.05 32.40
CA ARG A 849 -1.61 -46.51 31.91
C ARG A 849 -0.61 -45.37 31.64
N GLY A 850 -1.05 -44.12 31.67
CA GLY A 850 -0.20 -42.95 31.50
C GLY A 850 -0.88 -41.78 30.80
N ARG A 851 -0.24 -40.61 30.81
CA ARG A 851 -0.81 -39.37 30.28
C ARG A 851 -1.08 -39.40 28.77
N GLN A 852 -0.15 -39.92 27.98
CA GLN A 852 -0.29 -40.01 26.51
C GLN A 852 -1.45 -40.94 26.10
N TRP A 853 -1.64 -42.04 26.84
CA TRP A 853 -2.76 -42.96 26.66
C TRP A 853 -4.10 -42.30 26.95
N LYS A 854 -4.18 -41.54 28.04
CA LYS A 854 -5.36 -40.76 28.41
C LYS A 854 -5.71 -39.72 27.34
N GLU A 855 -4.74 -38.92 26.88
CA GLU A 855 -4.94 -37.88 25.88
C GLU A 855 -5.47 -38.44 24.54
N LEU A 856 -4.80 -39.47 23.99
CA LEU A 856 -5.19 -40.08 22.73
C LEU A 856 -6.54 -40.81 22.82
N SER A 857 -6.83 -41.45 23.95
CA SER A 857 -8.11 -42.13 24.16
C SER A 857 -9.26 -41.13 24.30
N VAL A 858 -9.04 -39.98 24.95
CA VAL A 858 -9.99 -38.86 24.98
C VAL A 858 -10.19 -38.27 23.57
N ARG A 859 -9.12 -38.10 22.78
CA ARG A 859 -9.19 -37.65 21.39
C ARG A 859 -10.00 -38.62 20.51
N LEU A 860 -9.86 -39.93 20.72
CA LEU A 860 -10.65 -40.96 20.05
C LEU A 860 -12.14 -40.84 20.41
N ALA A 861 -12.44 -40.79 21.71
CA ALA A 861 -13.81 -40.69 22.22
C ALA A 861 -14.50 -39.40 21.76
N ALA A 862 -13.81 -38.26 21.80
CA ALA A 862 -14.33 -36.97 21.34
C ALA A 862 -14.71 -36.98 19.86
N ARG A 863 -13.90 -37.62 19.01
CA ARG A 863 -14.17 -37.74 17.56
C ARG A 863 -15.30 -38.70 17.24
N GLN A 864 -15.50 -39.71 18.09
CA GLN A 864 -16.57 -40.71 17.96
C GLN A 864 -17.89 -40.30 18.62
N ALA A 865 -17.92 -39.27 19.45
CA ALA A 865 -19.10 -38.85 20.22
C ALA A 865 -20.33 -38.50 19.37
N LEU A 866 -20.17 -38.16 18.09
CA LEU A 866 -21.28 -37.92 17.16
C LEU A 866 -22.01 -39.20 16.75
N VAL A 867 -21.30 -40.34 16.70
CA VAL A 867 -21.80 -41.60 16.11
C VAL A 867 -21.94 -42.71 17.14
N SER A 868 -21.14 -42.68 18.20
CA SER A 868 -21.14 -43.68 19.27
C SER A 868 -21.68 -43.13 20.59
N ILE A 869 -22.62 -43.87 21.18
CA ILE A 869 -23.26 -43.62 22.47
C ILE A 869 -22.28 -43.92 23.62
N SER A 870 -21.47 -44.99 23.52
CA SER A 870 -20.45 -45.30 24.53
C SER A 870 -19.38 -44.19 24.59
N ALA A 871 -18.95 -43.67 23.43
CA ALA A 871 -18.04 -42.53 23.33
C ALA A 871 -18.61 -41.26 23.99
N LYS A 872 -19.89 -40.95 23.75
CA LYS A 872 -20.58 -39.81 24.35
C LYS A 872 -20.64 -39.90 25.89
N ARG A 873 -20.95 -41.08 26.43
CA ARG A 873 -20.97 -41.32 27.88
C ARG A 873 -19.57 -41.15 28.51
N ILE A 874 -18.53 -41.65 27.85
CA ILE A 874 -17.13 -41.50 28.31
C ILE A 874 -16.75 -40.02 28.34
N MET A 875 -17.12 -39.26 27.30
CA MET A 875 -16.85 -37.82 27.24
C MET A 875 -17.65 -37.02 28.27
N ASP A 876 -18.93 -37.32 28.50
CA ASP A 876 -19.73 -36.68 29.55
C ASP A 876 -19.10 -36.89 30.94
N ASN A 877 -18.67 -38.12 31.26
CA ASN A 877 -17.97 -38.42 32.52
C ASN A 877 -16.62 -37.71 32.64
N TYR A 878 -15.86 -37.62 31.54
CA TYR A 878 -14.57 -36.92 31.53
C TYR A 878 -14.75 -35.41 31.72
N LEU A 879 -15.72 -34.80 31.05
CA LEU A 879 -16.06 -33.37 31.22
C LEU A 879 -16.50 -33.05 32.65
N GLN A 880 -17.27 -33.92 33.29
CA GLN A 880 -17.64 -33.78 34.70
C GLN A 880 -16.44 -33.90 35.64
N SER A 881 -15.45 -34.74 35.31
CA SER A 881 -14.23 -34.88 36.12
C SER A 881 -13.36 -33.62 36.14
N ILE A 882 -13.43 -32.80 35.09
CA ILE A 882 -12.72 -31.51 34.99
C ILE A 882 -13.36 -30.43 35.88
N GLU A 883 -14.60 -30.63 36.33
CA GLU A 883 -15.27 -29.69 37.24
C GLU A 883 -14.69 -29.71 38.67
N VAL A 884 -13.94 -30.75 39.04
CA VAL A 884 -13.37 -30.93 40.38
C VAL A 884 -12.20 -29.95 40.63
N GLU A 885 -11.98 -29.52 41.87
CA GLU A 885 -11.06 -28.43 42.24
C GLU A 885 -9.56 -28.69 41.96
N ASN A 886 -9.15 -29.96 41.71
CA ASN A 886 -7.76 -30.37 41.46
C ASN A 886 -7.59 -31.01 40.06
N CYS A 887 -7.75 -30.24 38.98
CA CYS A 887 -7.54 -30.72 37.61
C CYS A 887 -6.23 -30.19 37.03
N ASP A 888 -5.48 -31.04 36.33
CA ASP A 888 -4.21 -30.67 35.69
C ASP A 888 -4.46 -29.70 34.51
N GLU A 889 -3.63 -28.66 34.39
CA GLU A 889 -3.74 -27.66 33.30
C GLU A 889 -3.70 -28.31 31.90
N SER A 890 -3.01 -29.44 31.75
CA SER A 890 -2.95 -30.17 30.49
C SER A 890 -4.26 -30.84 30.08
N ASP A 891 -5.06 -31.30 31.06
CA ASP A 891 -6.38 -31.87 30.77
C ASP A 891 -7.34 -30.78 30.29
N ILE A 892 -7.24 -29.58 30.88
CA ILE A 892 -8.00 -28.40 30.46
C ILE A 892 -7.63 -28.02 29.02
N LEU A 893 -6.34 -27.91 28.70
CA LEU A 893 -5.89 -27.60 27.33
C LEU A 893 -6.37 -28.63 26.31
N THR A 894 -6.30 -29.93 26.63
CA THR A 894 -6.76 -31.01 25.75
C THR A 894 -8.24 -30.87 25.40
N VAL A 895 -9.09 -30.48 26.35
CA VAL A 895 -10.52 -30.24 26.07
C VAL A 895 -10.74 -29.04 25.16
N TYR A 896 -10.01 -27.96 25.35
CA TYR A 896 -10.14 -26.76 24.52
C TYR A 896 -9.57 -26.96 23.11
N GLU A 897 -8.51 -27.76 22.95
CA GLU A 897 -8.02 -28.19 21.63
C GLU A 897 -9.06 -29.04 20.88
N LEU A 898 -9.81 -29.88 21.61
CA LEU A 898 -10.86 -30.73 21.04
C LEU A 898 -12.22 -30.03 20.90
N LEU A 899 -12.35 -28.78 21.37
CA LEU A 899 -13.60 -28.01 21.36
C LEU A 899 -14.29 -27.95 19.99
N PRO A 900 -13.58 -27.74 18.85
CA PRO A 900 -14.23 -27.73 17.53
C PRO A 900 -14.89 -29.06 17.15
N THR A 901 -14.40 -30.17 17.72
CA THR A 901 -14.94 -31.51 17.52
C THR A 901 -16.07 -31.80 18.50
N LEU A 902 -15.90 -31.43 19.77
CA LEU A 902 -16.91 -31.59 20.82
C LEU A 902 -18.16 -30.79 20.53
N CYS A 903 -18.03 -29.56 20.02
CA CYS A 903 -19.17 -28.73 19.64
C CYS A 903 -19.98 -29.28 18.46
N ARG A 904 -19.55 -30.37 17.81
CA ARG A 904 -20.34 -31.11 16.79
C ARG A 904 -21.11 -32.28 17.41
N GLY A 905 -20.51 -33.02 18.33
CA GLY A 905 -21.06 -34.26 18.88
C GLY A 905 -21.80 -34.12 20.22
N MET A 906 -21.47 -33.12 21.03
CA MET A 906 -21.99 -32.96 22.39
C MET A 906 -23.07 -31.87 22.47
N PRO A 907 -24.11 -32.06 23.31
CA PRO A 907 -25.12 -31.04 23.55
C PRO A 907 -24.56 -29.87 24.38
N PRO A 908 -25.09 -28.64 24.23
CA PRO A 908 -24.59 -27.44 24.91
C PRO A 908 -24.63 -27.56 26.44
N ASN A 909 -25.59 -28.28 27.00
CA ASN A 909 -25.73 -28.45 28.44
C ASN A 909 -24.55 -29.22 29.07
N SER A 910 -23.98 -30.20 28.36
CA SER A 910 -22.79 -30.94 28.82
C SER A 910 -21.52 -30.10 28.77
N LEU A 911 -21.46 -29.11 27.86
CA LEU A 911 -20.27 -28.28 27.66
C LEU A 911 -20.26 -27.02 28.54
N ARG A 912 -21.43 -26.51 28.94
CA ARG A 912 -21.56 -25.22 29.65
C ARG A 912 -20.78 -25.18 30.97
N ALA A 913 -21.09 -26.08 31.90
CA ALA A 913 -20.53 -26.02 33.26
C ALA A 913 -18.99 -26.22 33.32
N PRO A 914 -18.39 -27.17 32.57
CA PRO A 914 -16.93 -27.31 32.53
C PRO A 914 -16.21 -26.08 31.98
N ILE A 915 -16.75 -25.47 30.90
CA ILE A 915 -16.14 -24.31 30.25
C ILE A 915 -16.27 -23.06 31.13
N GLU A 916 -17.45 -22.78 31.69
CA GLU A 916 -17.66 -21.62 32.57
C GLU A 916 -16.79 -21.67 33.83
N LYS A 917 -16.69 -22.84 34.48
CA LYS A 917 -15.87 -23.01 35.69
C LYS A 917 -14.38 -22.89 35.38
N THR A 918 -13.89 -23.45 34.27
CA THR A 918 -12.47 -23.37 33.88
C THR A 918 -12.06 -21.96 33.44
N LEU A 919 -12.91 -21.25 32.68
CA LEU A 919 -12.69 -19.84 32.35
C LEU A 919 -12.75 -18.96 33.59
N GLY A 920 -13.72 -19.17 34.49
CA GLY A 920 -13.83 -18.42 35.74
C GLY A 920 -12.61 -18.58 36.65
N ARG A 921 -12.10 -19.81 36.82
CA ARG A 921 -10.89 -20.10 37.61
C ARG A 921 -9.65 -19.47 37.00
N SER A 922 -9.42 -19.66 35.70
CA SER A 922 -8.24 -19.10 35.01
C SER A 922 -8.29 -17.57 34.97
N HIS A 923 -9.47 -16.97 34.82
CA HIS A 923 -9.65 -15.52 34.89
C HIS A 923 -9.36 -14.96 36.29
N ALA A 924 -9.80 -15.63 37.37
CA ALA A 924 -9.56 -15.19 38.75
C ALA A 924 -8.06 -15.17 39.15
N ILE A 925 -7.23 -15.94 38.44
CA ILE A 925 -5.77 -15.96 38.59
C ILE A 925 -5.15 -14.80 37.79
N VAL A 926 -5.60 -14.59 36.55
CA VAL A 926 -5.10 -13.52 35.67
C VAL A 926 -5.54 -12.13 36.12
N SER A 927 -6.73 -11.97 36.70
CA SER A 927 -7.20 -10.68 37.23
C SER A 927 -6.35 -10.14 38.40
N LYS A 928 -5.60 -11.00 39.08
CA LYS A 928 -4.66 -10.62 40.15
C LYS A 928 -3.26 -10.28 39.64
N THR A 929 -2.97 -10.55 38.38
CA THR A 929 -1.65 -10.38 37.77
C THR A 929 -1.62 -9.07 36.98
N LYS A 930 -0.90 -8.05 37.48
CA LYS A 930 -0.87 -6.71 36.87
C LYS A 930 0.17 -6.55 35.76
N SER A 931 1.23 -7.36 35.74
CA SER A 931 2.25 -7.36 34.68
C SER A 931 2.93 -8.74 34.63
N SER A 932 3.12 -9.29 33.43
CA SER A 932 3.83 -10.54 33.18
C SER A 932 4.72 -10.37 31.95
N ASP A 933 5.97 -10.80 32.01
CA ASP A 933 6.93 -10.73 30.89
C ASP A 933 6.53 -11.66 29.72
N ASN A 934 5.70 -12.69 29.98
CA ASN A 934 5.20 -13.65 28.98
C ASN A 934 3.66 -13.79 29.06
N PRO A 935 2.89 -12.88 28.44
CA PRO A 935 1.42 -12.90 28.48
C PRO A 935 0.81 -14.15 27.81
N GLU A 936 1.50 -14.71 26.81
CA GLU A 936 1.06 -15.88 26.04
C GLU A 936 1.09 -17.19 26.85
N GLU A 937 1.83 -17.23 27.97
CA GLU A 937 1.93 -18.43 28.80
C GLU A 937 0.72 -18.60 29.74
N LEU A 938 -0.01 -17.51 30.00
CA LEU A 938 -1.17 -17.49 30.89
C LEU A 938 -2.27 -18.42 30.36
N LEU A 939 -2.77 -19.30 31.23
CA LEU A 939 -3.78 -20.30 30.87
C LEU A 939 -5.02 -19.63 30.25
N PHE A 940 -5.54 -18.56 30.84
CA PHE A 940 -6.73 -17.84 30.32
C PHE A 940 -6.52 -17.33 28.88
N VAL A 941 -5.34 -16.80 28.55
CA VAL A 941 -4.99 -16.31 27.21
C VAL A 941 -4.98 -17.47 26.21
N LYS A 942 -4.38 -18.62 26.56
CA LYS A 942 -4.40 -19.84 25.74
C LYS A 942 -5.82 -20.34 25.50
N LEU A 943 -6.68 -20.32 26.52
CA LEU A 943 -8.08 -20.75 26.40
C LEU A 943 -8.89 -19.83 25.46
N LEU A 944 -8.69 -18.51 25.54
CA LEU A 944 -9.34 -17.56 24.62
C LEU A 944 -8.94 -17.79 23.16
N VAL A 945 -7.65 -18.03 22.90
CA VAL A 945 -7.15 -18.36 21.54
C VAL A 945 -7.79 -19.65 21.00
N LEU A 946 -7.97 -20.67 21.85
CA LEU A 946 -8.62 -21.92 21.46
C LEU A 946 -10.13 -21.74 21.23
N ILE A 947 -10.81 -20.92 22.03
CA ILE A 947 -12.21 -20.53 21.77
C ILE A 947 -12.33 -19.79 20.44
N ARG A 948 -11.42 -18.85 20.14
CA ARG A 948 -11.38 -18.13 18.86
C ARG A 948 -11.29 -19.11 17.69
N ARG A 949 -10.30 -20.00 17.69
CA ARG A 949 -10.14 -21.05 16.65
C ARG A 949 -11.39 -21.92 16.50
N CYS A 950 -12.08 -22.17 17.61
CA CYS A 950 -13.36 -22.87 17.60
C CYS A 950 -14.42 -22.04 16.86
N LEU A 951 -14.66 -20.80 17.27
CA LEU A 951 -15.66 -19.91 16.64
C LEU A 951 -15.40 -19.68 15.13
N GLU A 952 -14.15 -19.66 14.68
CA GLU A 952 -13.78 -19.57 13.25
C GLU A 952 -14.12 -20.84 12.45
N SER A 953 -14.31 -21.99 13.12
CA SER A 953 -14.64 -23.25 12.44
C SER A 953 -16.09 -23.26 11.94
N GLU A 954 -16.30 -23.39 10.63
CA GLU A 954 -17.64 -23.48 10.01
C GLU A 954 -18.43 -24.72 10.43
N LYS A 955 -17.74 -25.77 10.90
CA LYS A 955 -18.33 -27.10 11.11
C LYS A 955 -19.05 -27.27 12.47
N ILE A 956 -19.21 -26.20 13.25
CA ILE A 956 -19.81 -26.25 14.60
C ILE A 956 -21.32 -26.08 14.54
N HIS A 957 -22.05 -26.78 15.42
CA HIS A 957 -23.48 -26.61 15.58
C HIS A 957 -23.85 -25.23 16.16
N ASP A 958 -24.84 -24.55 15.58
CA ASP A 958 -25.22 -23.17 15.93
C ASP A 958 -25.54 -22.97 17.42
N ALA A 959 -26.16 -23.95 18.08
CA ALA A 959 -26.45 -23.88 19.51
C ALA A 959 -25.18 -23.78 20.37
N ASN A 960 -24.12 -24.50 19.99
CA ASN A 960 -22.82 -24.46 20.69
C ASN A 960 -22.05 -23.19 20.33
N ARG A 961 -22.16 -22.70 19.09
CA ARG A 961 -21.62 -21.39 18.68
C ARG A 961 -22.23 -20.25 19.50
N LYS A 962 -23.56 -20.26 19.68
CA LYS A 962 -24.27 -19.29 20.54
C LYS A 962 -23.82 -19.36 21.99
N LEU A 963 -23.66 -20.57 22.54
CA LEU A 963 -23.16 -20.77 23.91
C LEU A 963 -21.77 -20.14 24.10
N LEU A 964 -20.81 -20.45 23.21
CA LEU A 964 -19.46 -19.88 23.29
C LEU A 964 -19.47 -18.36 23.09
N SER A 965 -20.31 -17.84 22.20
CA SER A 965 -20.46 -16.40 21.99
C SER A 965 -21.00 -15.69 23.23
N GLN A 966 -21.99 -16.26 23.91
CA GLN A 966 -22.51 -15.74 25.18
C GLN A 966 -21.46 -15.76 26.30
N MET A 967 -20.62 -16.79 26.35
CA MET A 967 -19.54 -16.86 27.33
C MET A 967 -18.51 -15.74 27.12
N VAL A 968 -18.11 -15.47 25.88
CA VAL A 968 -17.19 -14.36 25.54
C VAL A 968 -17.85 -13.00 25.84
N GLU A 969 -19.15 -12.85 25.54
CA GLU A 969 -19.93 -11.64 25.82
C GLU A 969 -19.96 -11.30 27.32
N ASN A 970 -20.09 -12.31 28.20
CA ASN A 970 -20.13 -12.10 29.65
C ASN A 970 -18.84 -11.48 30.23
N TYR A 971 -17.70 -11.62 29.55
CA TYR A 971 -16.42 -11.07 30.02
C TYR A 971 -16.16 -9.62 29.59
N TYR A 972 -17.01 -9.04 28.72
CA TYR A 972 -16.83 -7.67 28.20
C TYR A 972 -16.79 -6.60 29.30
N SER A 973 -17.65 -6.74 30.31
CA SER A 973 -17.72 -5.82 31.46
C SER A 973 -16.75 -6.18 32.59
N VAL A 974 -16.19 -7.39 32.57
CA VAL A 974 -15.42 -7.97 33.69
C VAL A 974 -13.91 -7.77 33.51
N ILE A 975 -13.41 -7.80 32.27
CA ILE A 975 -11.98 -7.61 31.99
C ILE A 975 -11.67 -6.11 31.94
N ASP A 976 -10.70 -5.69 32.76
CA ASP A 976 -10.17 -4.31 32.74
C ASP A 976 -9.26 -4.08 31.51
N GLU A 977 -9.28 -2.87 30.94
CA GLU A 977 -8.46 -2.51 29.76
C GLU A 977 -6.95 -2.61 30.02
N SER A 978 -6.52 -2.41 31.27
CA SER A 978 -5.11 -2.50 31.68
C SER A 978 -4.65 -3.94 31.93
N ASN A 979 -5.57 -4.91 31.82
CA ASN A 979 -5.24 -6.31 32.02
C ASN A 979 -4.54 -6.87 30.77
N VAL A 980 -3.51 -7.66 31.01
CA VAL A 980 -2.72 -8.39 30.00
C VAL A 980 -3.58 -9.23 29.05
N SER A 981 -4.74 -9.71 29.51
CA SER A 981 -5.67 -10.53 28.71
C SER A 981 -6.59 -9.76 27.77
N TRP A 982 -6.64 -8.42 27.86
CA TRP A 982 -7.57 -7.59 27.08
C TRP A 982 -7.32 -7.68 25.58
N ASP A 983 -6.07 -7.61 25.12
CA ASP A 983 -5.78 -7.63 23.68
C ASP A 983 -6.18 -8.97 23.04
N THR A 984 -5.88 -10.10 23.69
CA THR A 984 -6.33 -11.42 23.21
C THR A 984 -7.85 -11.57 23.25
N TYR A 985 -8.52 -10.99 24.25
CA TYR A 985 -9.97 -10.95 24.32
C TYR A 985 -10.57 -10.19 23.13
N VAL A 986 -10.04 -9.00 22.83
CA VAL A 986 -10.47 -8.18 21.69
C VAL A 986 -10.27 -8.94 20.37
N GLU A 987 -9.14 -9.61 20.18
CA GLU A 987 -8.92 -10.45 18.99
C GLU A 987 -9.91 -11.63 18.91
N THR A 988 -10.35 -12.18 20.04
CA THR A 988 -11.35 -13.26 20.09
C THR A 988 -12.73 -12.74 19.68
N CYS A 989 -13.08 -11.50 20.03
CA CYS A 989 -14.33 -10.86 19.63
C CYS A 989 -14.51 -10.76 18.10
N ARG A 990 -13.43 -10.76 17.31
CA ARG A 990 -13.49 -10.80 15.84
C ARG A 990 -14.29 -11.98 15.29
N SER A 991 -14.30 -13.11 16.01
CA SER A 991 -14.96 -14.34 15.58
C SER A 991 -16.45 -14.42 15.98
N LEU A 992 -16.96 -13.40 16.67
CA LEU A 992 -18.35 -13.32 17.08
C LEU A 992 -19.26 -12.91 15.92
N SER A 993 -20.54 -13.28 15.99
CA SER A 993 -21.52 -12.81 15.02
C SER A 993 -21.86 -11.32 15.24
N SER A 994 -22.28 -10.64 14.18
CA SER A 994 -22.66 -9.23 14.23
C SER A 994 -23.70 -8.93 15.31
N ALA A 995 -24.66 -9.83 15.55
CA ALA A 995 -25.69 -9.64 16.56
C ALA A 995 -25.15 -9.55 18.00
N HIS A 996 -24.08 -10.28 18.33
CA HIS A 996 -23.45 -10.20 19.65
C HIS A 996 -22.55 -8.95 19.74
N LEU A 997 -21.81 -8.63 18.67
CA LEU A 997 -20.97 -7.43 18.60
C LEU A 997 -21.79 -6.14 18.75
N GLU A 998 -22.93 -6.04 18.07
CA GLU A 998 -23.80 -4.87 18.19
C GLU A 998 -24.33 -4.70 19.61
N ARG A 999 -24.77 -5.77 20.27
CA ARG A 999 -25.27 -5.69 21.65
C ARG A 999 -24.20 -5.20 22.64
N MET A 1000 -22.93 -5.59 22.44
CA MET A 1000 -21.84 -5.19 23.32
C MET A 1000 -21.34 -3.78 23.05
N THR A 1001 -21.25 -3.39 21.77
CA THR A 1001 -20.45 -2.23 21.34
C THR A 1001 -21.24 -1.07 20.75
N SER A 1002 -22.56 -1.20 20.55
CA SER A 1002 -23.38 -0.16 19.94
C SER A 1002 -23.80 0.91 20.98
N PRO A 1003 -23.36 2.17 20.83
CA PRO A 1003 -23.77 3.26 21.71
C PRO A 1003 -25.29 3.51 21.71
N SER A 1004 -25.98 3.23 20.60
CA SER A 1004 -27.44 3.38 20.53
C SER A 1004 -28.21 2.37 21.39
N SER A 1005 -27.56 1.28 21.80
CA SER A 1005 -28.13 0.27 22.70
C SER A 1005 -27.91 0.57 24.19
N TRP A 1006 -27.07 1.57 24.52
CA TRP A 1006 -26.70 1.89 25.89
C TRP A 1006 -27.62 2.95 26.50
N TRP A 1007 -27.81 2.86 27.82
CA TRP A 1007 -28.56 3.86 28.57
C TRP A 1007 -27.78 5.18 28.73
N GLU A 1008 -26.46 5.11 28.89
CA GLU A 1008 -25.55 6.25 28.92
C GLU A 1008 -24.20 5.86 28.30
N ALA A 1009 -23.70 6.66 27.36
CA ALA A 1009 -22.42 6.44 26.72
C ALA A 1009 -21.28 7.06 27.55
N SER A 1010 -20.74 6.31 28.50
CA SER A 1010 -19.57 6.73 29.28
C SER A 1010 -18.29 6.70 28.43
N GLY A 1011 -17.30 7.53 28.78
CA GLY A 1011 -16.00 7.56 28.09
C GLY A 1011 -15.28 6.21 28.11
N GLU A 1012 -15.36 5.47 29.21
CA GLU A 1012 -14.79 4.13 29.33
C GLU A 1012 -15.51 3.10 28.45
N ALA A 1013 -16.85 3.14 28.38
CA ALA A 1013 -17.61 2.26 27.49
C ALA A 1013 -17.26 2.52 26.01
N LEU A 1014 -17.08 3.79 25.63
CA LEU A 1014 -16.64 4.17 24.29
C LEU A 1014 -15.22 3.67 23.98
N ARG A 1015 -14.26 3.75 24.92
CA ARG A 1015 -12.89 3.23 24.72
C ARG A 1015 -12.88 1.72 24.45
N ARG A 1016 -13.60 0.95 25.26
CA ARG A 1016 -13.73 -0.51 25.09
C ARG A 1016 -14.34 -0.86 23.74
N ALA A 1017 -15.42 -0.18 23.37
CA ALA A 1017 -16.10 -0.40 22.10
C ALA A 1017 -15.24 -0.02 20.89
N TRP A 1018 -14.45 1.07 20.97
CA TRP A 1018 -13.48 1.45 19.94
C TRP A 1018 -12.45 0.36 19.69
N ARG A 1019 -11.84 -0.22 20.73
CA ARG A 1019 -10.86 -1.31 20.58
C ARG A 1019 -11.48 -2.52 19.89
N VAL A 1020 -12.67 -2.95 20.29
CA VAL A 1020 -13.37 -4.10 19.68
C VAL A 1020 -13.76 -3.81 18.23
N ARG A 1021 -14.41 -2.68 17.94
CA ARG A 1021 -14.86 -2.35 16.58
C ARG A 1021 -13.71 -2.11 15.61
N CYS A 1022 -12.59 -1.53 16.07
CA CYS A 1022 -11.39 -1.39 15.26
C CYS A 1022 -10.76 -2.74 14.89
N GLU A 1023 -10.65 -3.68 15.83
CA GLU A 1023 -10.10 -5.01 15.53
C GLU A 1023 -11.05 -5.86 14.66
N VAL A 1024 -12.36 -5.74 14.86
CA VAL A 1024 -13.35 -6.33 13.94
C VAL A 1024 -13.20 -5.75 12.53
N ALA A 1025 -13.04 -4.42 12.41
CA ALA A 1025 -12.85 -3.75 11.13
C ALA A 1025 -11.55 -4.21 10.45
N ARG A 1026 -10.42 -4.25 11.17
CA ARG A 1026 -9.13 -4.75 10.65
C ARG A 1026 -9.23 -6.19 10.14
N GLY A 1027 -10.12 -6.96 10.73
CA GLY A 1027 -10.31 -8.38 10.43
C GLY A 1027 -11.32 -8.72 9.32
N ALA A 1028 -12.12 -7.78 8.85
CA ALA A 1028 -13.20 -8.05 7.90
C ALA A 1028 -12.67 -8.13 6.45
N PRO A 1029 -12.94 -9.22 5.69
CA PRO A 1029 -12.55 -9.29 4.29
C PRO A 1029 -13.37 -8.31 3.44
N GLY A 1030 -12.69 -7.51 2.60
CA GLY A 1030 -13.32 -6.76 1.52
C GLY A 1030 -14.15 -5.54 1.91
N GLY A 1031 -13.56 -4.59 2.67
CA GLY A 1031 -14.03 -3.19 2.76
C GLY A 1031 -15.35 -2.92 3.52
N ILE A 1032 -16.09 -3.95 3.93
CA ILE A 1032 -17.21 -3.85 4.90
C ILE A 1032 -16.69 -3.43 6.30
N ALA A 1033 -15.38 -3.50 6.50
CA ALA A 1033 -14.63 -3.10 7.68
C ALA A 1033 -14.99 -1.70 8.22
N LEU A 1034 -14.96 -0.67 7.37
CA LEU A 1034 -14.98 0.72 7.83
C LEU A 1034 -16.38 1.18 8.29
N VAL A 1035 -17.44 0.51 7.84
CA VAL A 1035 -18.83 0.83 8.22
C VAL A 1035 -19.04 0.67 9.74
N TRP A 1036 -18.32 -0.27 10.38
CA TRP A 1036 -18.38 -0.47 11.84
C TRP A 1036 -17.96 0.76 12.66
N LEU A 1037 -17.16 1.65 12.07
CA LEU A 1037 -16.66 2.85 12.74
C LEU A 1037 -17.68 4.00 12.75
N ASN A 1038 -18.68 3.98 11.85
CA ASN A 1038 -19.59 5.10 11.63
C ASN A 1038 -20.33 5.56 12.89
N GLU A 1039 -21.01 4.63 13.57
CA GLU A 1039 -21.75 4.94 14.79
C GLU A 1039 -20.82 5.39 15.93
N MET A 1040 -19.59 4.86 15.98
CA MET A 1040 -18.59 5.26 16.97
C MET A 1040 -18.05 6.66 16.71
N ILE A 1041 -17.84 7.04 15.44
CA ILE A 1041 -17.45 8.39 15.04
C ILE A 1041 -18.53 9.39 15.48
N ASP A 1042 -19.80 9.07 15.22
CA ASP A 1042 -20.94 9.92 15.57
C ASP A 1042 -21.07 10.07 17.10
N ALA A 1043 -20.96 8.97 17.85
CA ALA A 1043 -21.01 9.00 19.33
C ALA A 1043 -19.81 9.75 19.95
N GLN A 1044 -18.61 9.57 19.38
CA GLN A 1044 -17.37 10.19 19.87
C GLN A 1044 -17.31 11.70 19.60
N ALA A 1045 -18.00 12.17 18.55
CA ALA A 1045 -18.08 13.59 18.24
C ALA A 1045 -18.67 14.41 19.41
N SER A 1046 -19.61 13.82 20.15
CA SER A 1046 -20.25 14.42 21.32
C SER A 1046 -19.42 14.32 22.62
N SER A 1047 -18.26 13.65 22.60
CA SER A 1047 -17.40 13.44 23.78
C SER A 1047 -15.96 13.91 23.52
N PRO A 1048 -15.61 15.17 23.85
CA PRO A 1048 -14.29 15.75 23.62
C PRO A 1048 -13.07 15.03 24.23
N PRO A 1049 -13.09 14.52 25.49
CA PRO A 1049 -11.87 14.04 26.13
C PRO A 1049 -11.29 12.77 25.51
N GLU A 1050 -12.11 11.99 24.80
CA GLU A 1050 -11.70 10.69 24.22
C GLU A 1050 -11.45 10.74 22.70
N GLN A 1051 -11.53 11.93 22.09
CA GLN A 1051 -11.33 12.10 20.65
C GLN A 1051 -9.94 11.66 20.19
N ASP A 1052 -8.88 12.00 20.92
CA ASP A 1052 -7.51 11.62 20.51
C ASP A 1052 -7.29 10.10 20.58
N PHE A 1053 -7.94 9.42 21.53
CA PHE A 1053 -7.89 7.96 21.63
C PHE A 1053 -8.54 7.28 20.43
N SER A 1054 -9.70 7.79 19.99
CA SER A 1054 -10.40 7.26 18.82
C SER A 1054 -9.59 7.38 17.52
N LEU A 1055 -8.91 8.52 17.30
CA LEU A 1055 -8.05 8.74 16.13
C LEU A 1055 -6.87 7.74 16.10
N ARG A 1056 -6.26 7.46 17.26
CA ARG A 1056 -5.19 6.46 17.39
C ARG A 1056 -5.69 5.04 17.12
N CYS A 1057 -6.89 4.69 17.57
CA CYS A 1057 -7.48 3.38 17.28
C CYS A 1057 -7.85 3.22 15.80
N MET A 1058 -8.26 4.31 15.14
CA MET A 1058 -8.70 4.27 13.74
C MET A 1058 -7.54 4.18 12.74
N ALA A 1059 -6.38 4.76 13.03
CA ALA A 1059 -5.26 4.83 12.09
C ALA A 1059 -4.77 3.44 11.58
N PRO A 1060 -4.55 2.42 12.43
CA PRO A 1060 -4.17 1.08 11.96
C PRO A 1060 -5.23 0.41 11.10
N VAL A 1061 -6.52 0.68 11.36
CA VAL A 1061 -7.64 0.14 10.56
C VAL A 1061 -7.61 0.74 9.15
N LEU A 1062 -7.38 2.04 9.04
CA LEU A 1062 -7.29 2.74 7.76
C LEU A 1062 -6.02 2.34 6.98
N GLN A 1063 -4.91 2.08 7.66
CA GLN A 1063 -3.68 1.57 7.03
C GLN A 1063 -3.85 0.14 6.47
N ALA A 1064 -4.65 -0.69 7.14
CA ALA A 1064 -4.96 -2.04 6.67
C ALA A 1064 -6.00 -2.06 5.54
N ALA A 1065 -6.76 -0.98 5.34
CA ALA A 1065 -7.76 -0.88 4.29
C ALA A 1065 -7.10 -0.71 2.91
N ASP A 1066 -7.56 -1.47 1.91
CA ASP A 1066 -7.09 -1.31 0.53
C ASP A 1066 -7.63 0.00 -0.07
N PRO A 1067 -6.76 0.98 -0.40
CA PRO A 1067 -7.18 2.26 -0.98
C PRO A 1067 -7.72 2.13 -2.41
N GLY A 1068 -7.50 1.00 -3.09
CA GLY A 1068 -8.08 0.69 -4.39
C GLY A 1068 -9.50 0.11 -4.32
N SER A 1069 -9.97 -0.28 -3.14
CA SER A 1069 -11.27 -0.91 -2.98
C SER A 1069 -12.44 0.06 -3.15
N ALA A 1070 -13.47 -0.35 -3.90
CA ALA A 1070 -14.69 0.45 -4.07
C ALA A 1070 -15.39 0.73 -2.73
N ALA A 1071 -15.35 -0.22 -1.80
CA ALA A 1071 -15.95 -0.09 -0.48
C ALA A 1071 -15.29 0.99 0.39
N ALA A 1072 -13.95 1.14 0.35
CA ALA A 1072 -13.27 2.22 1.06
C ALA A 1072 -13.64 3.60 0.48
N ARG A 1073 -13.75 3.70 -0.85
CA ARG A 1073 -14.20 4.91 -1.54
C ARG A 1073 -15.64 5.26 -1.18
N ASP A 1074 -16.55 4.29 -1.23
CA ASP A 1074 -17.97 4.50 -0.95
C ASP A 1074 -18.19 4.89 0.51
N TRP A 1075 -17.47 4.26 1.45
CA TRP A 1075 -17.45 4.68 2.85
C TRP A 1075 -16.94 6.11 3.04
N PHE A 1076 -15.86 6.48 2.34
CA PHE A 1076 -15.31 7.85 2.42
C PHE A 1076 -16.30 8.90 1.89
N LEU A 1077 -17.00 8.61 0.79
CA LEU A 1077 -18.06 9.49 0.27
C LEU A 1077 -19.24 9.60 1.25
N GLN A 1078 -19.60 8.51 1.94
CA GLN A 1078 -20.60 8.56 3.01
C GLN A 1078 -20.13 9.41 4.18
N LEU A 1079 -18.86 9.29 4.59
CA LEU A 1079 -18.27 10.15 5.63
C LEU A 1079 -18.35 11.63 5.21
N MET A 1080 -18.03 11.97 3.96
CA MET A 1080 -18.16 13.33 3.44
C MET A 1080 -19.61 13.85 3.53
N ALA A 1081 -20.59 13.04 3.14
CA ALA A 1081 -22.00 13.43 3.23
C ALA A 1081 -22.45 13.61 4.69
N ARG A 1082 -22.08 12.68 5.58
CA ARG A 1082 -22.37 12.75 7.02
C ARG A 1082 -21.77 13.99 7.68
N THR A 1083 -20.51 14.30 7.38
CA THR A 1083 -19.85 15.51 7.90
C THR A 1083 -20.55 16.79 7.44
N GLN A 1084 -21.00 16.86 6.18
CA GLN A 1084 -21.77 18.01 5.69
C GLN A 1084 -23.12 18.18 6.41
N VAL A 1085 -23.84 17.08 6.65
CA VAL A 1085 -25.10 17.11 7.43
C VAL A 1085 -24.82 17.56 8.86
N ALA A 1086 -23.82 16.98 9.51
CA ALA A 1086 -23.44 17.33 10.87
C ALA A 1086 -23.05 18.82 11.02
N PHE A 1087 -22.39 19.42 10.01
CA PHE A 1087 -22.05 20.85 10.05
C PHE A 1087 -23.28 21.77 10.08
N ASN A 1088 -24.42 21.32 9.54
CA ASN A 1088 -25.67 22.06 9.56
C ASN A 1088 -26.49 21.80 10.83
N GLU A 1089 -26.46 20.56 11.35
CA GLU A 1089 -27.31 20.14 12.48
C GLU A 1089 -26.70 20.41 13.85
N THR A 1090 -25.38 20.35 13.99
CA THR A 1090 -24.69 20.57 15.28
C THR A 1090 -24.19 22.01 15.40
N GLU A 1091 -24.34 22.62 16.57
CA GLU A 1091 -23.75 23.93 16.87
C GLU A 1091 -22.36 23.82 17.53
N ASP A 1092 -22.04 22.65 18.10
CA ASP A 1092 -20.76 22.44 18.79
C ASP A 1092 -19.58 22.41 17.83
N LEU A 1093 -18.69 23.41 17.97
CA LEU A 1093 -17.46 23.52 17.19
C LEU A 1093 -16.52 22.33 17.41
N SER A 1094 -16.49 21.75 18.61
CA SER A 1094 -15.59 20.64 18.95
C SER A 1094 -15.92 19.37 18.16
N ALA A 1095 -17.21 19.07 18.00
CA ALA A 1095 -17.73 17.97 17.18
C ALA A 1095 -17.39 18.17 15.70
N LYS A 1096 -17.58 19.39 15.17
CA LYS A 1096 -17.24 19.71 13.76
C LYS A 1096 -15.75 19.55 13.49
N LEU A 1097 -14.90 19.99 14.41
CA LEU A 1097 -13.45 19.87 14.29
C LEU A 1097 -12.99 18.41 14.36
N TYR A 1098 -13.58 17.61 15.25
CA TYR A 1098 -13.29 16.17 15.30
C TYR A 1098 -13.64 15.44 14.00
N LEU A 1099 -14.81 15.71 13.43
CA LEU A 1099 -15.20 15.15 12.13
C LEU A 1099 -14.24 15.57 11.00
N CYS A 1100 -13.75 16.81 11.04
CA CYS A 1100 -12.69 17.27 10.14
C CYS A 1100 -11.36 16.54 10.37
N ASP A 1101 -10.98 16.26 11.62
CA ASP A 1101 -9.77 15.53 11.96
C ASP A 1101 -9.85 14.05 11.50
N VAL A 1102 -11.02 13.41 11.67
CA VAL A 1102 -11.32 12.06 11.13
C VAL A 1102 -11.17 12.05 9.61
N PHE A 1103 -11.70 13.06 8.93
CA PHE A 1103 -11.58 13.21 7.48
C PHE A 1103 -10.12 13.38 7.05
N VAL A 1104 -9.37 14.28 7.69
CA VAL A 1104 -7.95 14.53 7.40
C VAL A 1104 -7.12 13.27 7.62
N LEU A 1105 -7.32 12.57 8.73
CA LEU A 1105 -6.63 11.31 9.04
C LEU A 1105 -6.93 10.24 7.99
N SER A 1106 -8.19 10.12 7.56
CA SER A 1106 -8.62 9.18 6.51
C SER A 1106 -7.90 9.45 5.19
N VAL A 1107 -7.81 10.71 4.75
CA VAL A 1107 -7.08 11.03 3.51
C VAL A 1107 -5.58 10.77 3.63
N VAL A 1108 -4.95 11.17 4.73
CA VAL A 1108 -3.50 11.02 4.94
C VAL A 1108 -3.10 9.54 5.02
N THR A 1109 -3.92 8.70 5.65
CA THR A 1109 -3.66 7.25 5.77
C THR A 1109 -3.95 6.51 4.47
N LEU A 1110 -5.12 6.71 3.83
CA LEU A 1110 -5.48 6.05 2.57
C LEU A 1110 -4.58 6.46 1.40
N SER A 1111 -4.04 7.68 1.40
CA SER A 1111 -3.03 8.10 0.41
C SER A 1111 -1.64 7.50 0.64
N GLY A 1112 -1.41 6.86 1.80
CA GLY A 1112 -0.10 6.39 2.27
C GLY A 1112 0.87 7.49 2.67
N HIS A 1113 0.48 8.77 2.59
CA HIS A 1113 1.33 9.90 2.95
C HIS A 1113 1.58 10.01 4.46
N GLY A 1114 0.82 9.30 5.29
CA GLY A 1114 1.12 9.15 6.72
C GLY A 1114 2.54 8.64 6.98
N ALA A 1115 3.04 7.74 6.14
CA ALA A 1115 4.39 7.20 6.25
C ALA A 1115 5.49 8.20 5.87
N LEU A 1116 5.18 9.37 5.33
CA LEU A 1116 6.18 10.43 5.20
C LEU A 1116 6.71 10.86 6.57
N ARG A 1117 5.98 10.63 7.67
CA ARG A 1117 6.48 10.83 9.02
C ARG A 1117 6.78 9.50 9.72
N PRO A 1118 7.93 9.39 10.39
CA PRO A 1118 8.29 8.22 11.16
C PRO A 1118 7.44 8.10 12.45
N GLY A 1119 6.93 6.89 12.74
CA GLY A 1119 6.17 6.53 13.93
C GLY A 1119 4.68 6.89 13.93
N ASP A 1120 3.93 6.44 14.95
CA ASP A 1120 2.47 6.63 15.15
C ASP A 1120 2.03 8.10 15.35
N ALA A 1121 2.90 9.06 15.08
CA ALA A 1121 2.71 10.48 15.36
C ALA A 1121 1.58 11.12 14.55
N VAL A 1122 1.13 10.54 13.43
CA VAL A 1122 0.07 11.13 12.59
C VAL A 1122 -1.28 11.14 13.32
N ALA A 1123 -1.59 10.11 14.09
CA ALA A 1123 -2.84 10.05 14.86
C ALA A 1123 -2.76 10.82 16.19
N GLY A 1124 -1.55 11.05 16.71
CA GLY A 1124 -1.31 11.79 17.95
C GLY A 1124 -1.12 13.31 17.79
N ASP A 1125 -0.72 13.78 16.60
CA ASP A 1125 -0.47 15.19 16.31
C ASP A 1125 -1.39 15.70 15.18
N ARG A 1126 -2.49 16.36 15.58
CA ARG A 1126 -3.47 16.94 14.63
C ARG A 1126 -2.84 17.97 13.70
N ALA A 1127 -1.85 18.74 14.16
CA ALA A 1127 -1.18 19.73 13.33
C ALA A 1127 -0.29 19.07 12.26
N ALA A 1128 0.33 17.94 12.61
CA ALA A 1128 1.06 17.11 11.65
C ALA A 1128 0.18 16.61 10.51
N ALA A 1129 -0.97 16.00 10.86
CA ALA A 1129 -1.90 15.44 9.89
C ALA A 1129 -2.41 16.53 8.93
N ARG A 1130 -2.80 17.69 9.47
CA ARG A 1130 -3.23 18.86 8.68
C ARG A 1130 -2.14 19.42 7.77
N ALA A 1131 -0.86 19.31 8.14
CA ALA A 1131 0.25 19.73 7.28
C ALA A 1131 0.51 18.79 6.09
N LEU A 1132 0.27 17.49 6.25
CA LEU A 1132 0.40 16.48 5.19
C LEU A 1132 -0.82 16.43 4.26
N PHE A 1133 -1.98 16.84 4.77
CA PHE A 1133 -3.27 16.78 4.09
C PHE A 1133 -3.27 17.36 2.65
N PRO A 1134 -2.70 18.54 2.35
CA PRO A 1134 -2.76 19.10 1.00
C PRO A 1134 -2.13 18.19 -0.06
N ALA A 1135 -0.95 17.63 0.21
CA ALA A 1135 -0.28 16.71 -0.70
C ALA A 1135 -1.03 15.37 -0.77
N ALA A 1136 -1.51 14.88 0.36
CA ALA A 1136 -2.25 13.62 0.47
C ALA A 1136 -3.56 13.63 -0.35
N VAL A 1137 -4.36 14.71 -0.28
CA VAL A 1137 -5.56 14.89 -1.12
C VAL A 1137 -5.18 14.84 -2.60
N ALA A 1138 -4.14 15.60 -2.99
CA ALA A 1138 -3.71 15.66 -4.38
C ALA A 1138 -3.20 14.31 -4.92
N ALA A 1139 -2.56 13.50 -4.07
CA ALA A 1139 -2.11 12.18 -4.43
C ALA A 1139 -3.27 11.18 -4.53
N LEU A 1140 -4.16 11.12 -3.54
CA LEU A 1140 -5.26 10.16 -3.48
C LEU A 1140 -6.20 10.31 -4.68
N PHE A 1141 -6.65 11.55 -4.96
CA PHE A 1141 -7.58 11.84 -6.05
C PHE A 1141 -6.93 11.86 -7.44
N SER A 1142 -5.60 11.72 -7.52
CA SER A 1142 -4.91 11.46 -8.80
C SER A 1142 -4.86 9.98 -9.18
N ARG A 1143 -5.30 9.07 -8.30
CA ARG A 1143 -5.39 7.62 -8.59
C ARG A 1143 -6.67 7.32 -9.37
N GLU A 1144 -6.59 6.40 -10.33
CA GLU A 1144 -7.73 6.00 -11.19
C GLU A 1144 -9.06 5.74 -10.45
N PRO A 1145 -9.13 5.01 -9.32
CA PRO A 1145 -10.42 4.75 -8.67
C PRO A 1145 -11.07 5.98 -8.02
N TRP A 1146 -10.27 7.03 -7.73
CA TRP A 1146 -10.71 8.25 -7.03
C TRP A 1146 -10.94 9.43 -7.96
N GLU A 1147 -10.42 9.39 -9.19
CA GLU A 1147 -10.51 10.49 -10.15
C GLU A 1147 -11.97 10.94 -10.39
N GLN A 1148 -12.90 9.99 -10.45
CA GLN A 1148 -14.35 10.25 -10.64
C GLN A 1148 -14.97 11.05 -9.49
N SER A 1149 -14.41 10.98 -8.28
CA SER A 1149 -14.88 11.69 -7.08
C SER A 1149 -14.23 13.06 -6.89
N THR A 1150 -13.30 13.46 -7.77
CA THR A 1150 -12.66 14.79 -7.78
C THR A 1150 -13.63 15.98 -7.67
N PRO A 1151 -14.76 16.05 -8.41
CA PRO A 1151 -15.69 17.19 -8.28
C PRO A 1151 -16.33 17.26 -6.89
N GLN A 1152 -16.67 16.10 -6.29
CA GLN A 1152 -17.29 16.02 -4.97
C GLN A 1152 -16.35 16.54 -3.88
N ILE A 1153 -15.06 16.17 -3.94
CA ILE A 1153 -14.07 16.67 -2.97
C ILE A 1153 -13.79 18.15 -3.13
N LEU A 1154 -13.70 18.67 -4.37
CA LEU A 1154 -13.49 20.10 -4.60
C LEU A 1154 -14.65 20.93 -4.03
N GLU A 1155 -15.89 20.47 -4.20
CA GLU A 1155 -17.05 21.12 -3.62
C GLU A 1155 -17.09 21.02 -2.09
N TRP A 1156 -16.78 19.84 -1.54
CA TRP A 1156 -16.70 19.62 -0.10
C TRP A 1156 -15.66 20.54 0.56
N LEU A 1157 -14.44 20.62 0.01
CA LEU A 1157 -13.41 21.52 0.53
C LEU A 1157 -13.83 22.99 0.48
N CYS A 1158 -14.53 23.41 -0.59
CA CYS A 1158 -15.09 24.76 -0.67
C CYS A 1158 -16.13 25.02 0.42
N HIS A 1159 -17.03 24.06 0.67
CA HIS A 1159 -18.08 24.15 1.67
C HIS A 1159 -17.50 24.15 3.09
N THR A 1160 -16.71 23.14 3.45
CA THR A 1160 -16.10 22.98 4.79
C THR A 1160 -15.27 24.21 5.17
N ARG A 1161 -14.53 24.79 4.22
CA ARG A 1161 -13.78 26.04 4.44
C ARG A 1161 -14.67 27.23 4.84
N SER A 1162 -15.90 27.31 4.33
CA SER A 1162 -16.83 28.39 4.65
C SER A 1162 -17.71 28.10 5.86
N SER A 1163 -17.95 26.83 6.16
CA SER A 1163 -18.87 26.40 7.22
C SER A 1163 -18.20 26.18 8.58
N VAL A 1164 -16.90 25.84 8.61
CA VAL A 1164 -16.14 25.62 9.85
C VAL A 1164 -15.46 26.94 10.23
N ALA A 1165 -15.97 27.63 11.25
CA ALA A 1165 -15.47 28.93 11.71
C ALA A 1165 -14.05 28.91 12.34
N ASP A 1166 -13.32 27.79 12.24
CA ASP A 1166 -11.94 27.64 12.70
C ASP A 1166 -10.93 28.03 11.61
N PRO A 1167 -10.04 29.01 11.85
CA PRO A 1167 -9.10 29.49 10.85
C PRO A 1167 -8.09 28.42 10.41
N ARG A 1168 -7.66 27.54 11.31
CA ARG A 1168 -6.66 26.49 10.98
C ARG A 1168 -7.24 25.46 10.02
N MET A 1169 -8.48 25.03 10.23
CA MET A 1169 -9.16 24.11 9.31
C MET A 1169 -9.51 24.78 7.98
N ALA A 1170 -9.95 26.05 8.00
CA ALA A 1170 -10.19 26.81 6.78
C ALA A 1170 -8.91 26.93 5.93
N GLN A 1171 -7.77 27.21 6.56
CA GLN A 1171 -6.46 27.25 5.91
C GLN A 1171 -6.04 25.87 5.36
N CYS A 1172 -6.31 24.78 6.10
CA CYS A 1172 -6.05 23.41 5.64
C CYS A 1172 -6.84 23.08 4.36
N CYS A 1173 -8.14 23.36 4.36
CA CYS A 1173 -9.01 23.20 3.19
C CYS A 1173 -8.55 24.08 2.01
N GLN A 1174 -8.14 25.31 2.28
CA GLN A 1174 -7.60 26.22 1.26
C GLN A 1174 -6.33 25.66 0.61
N ARG A 1175 -5.40 25.15 1.42
CA ARG A 1175 -4.17 24.50 0.92
C ARG A 1175 -4.49 23.24 0.11
N GLY A 1176 -5.47 22.43 0.53
CA GLY A 1176 -5.95 21.28 -0.23
C GLY A 1176 -6.60 21.64 -1.58
N LEU A 1177 -7.33 22.76 -1.65
CA LEU A 1177 -7.84 23.27 -2.93
C LEU A 1177 -6.73 23.73 -3.86
N LEU A 1178 -5.70 24.39 -3.31
CA LEU A 1178 -4.54 24.83 -4.08
C LEU A 1178 -3.73 23.64 -4.61
N SER A 1179 -3.50 22.59 -3.82
CA SER A 1179 -2.82 21.38 -4.29
C SER A 1179 -3.57 20.65 -5.40
N MET A 1180 -4.90 20.67 -5.34
CA MET A 1180 -5.79 20.09 -6.37
C MET A 1180 -6.00 20.98 -7.61
N ARG A 1181 -5.38 22.17 -7.68
CA ARG A 1181 -5.61 23.12 -8.79
C ARG A 1181 -5.23 22.59 -10.18
N HIS A 1182 -4.43 21.52 -10.23
CA HIS A 1182 -4.00 20.89 -11.47
C HIS A 1182 -5.03 19.91 -12.06
N ALA A 1183 -6.06 19.54 -11.30
CA ALA A 1183 -7.12 18.65 -11.77
C ALA A 1183 -7.97 19.34 -12.87
N ALA A 1184 -8.35 18.59 -13.92
CA ALA A 1184 -9.16 19.11 -15.01
C ALA A 1184 -10.50 19.71 -14.53
N HIS A 1185 -11.12 19.07 -13.53
CA HIS A 1185 -12.38 19.50 -12.92
C HIS A 1185 -12.31 20.87 -12.23
N PHE A 1186 -11.12 21.35 -11.87
CA PHE A 1186 -10.93 22.63 -11.22
C PHE A 1186 -11.30 23.81 -12.16
N ALA A 1187 -10.98 23.69 -13.44
CA ALA A 1187 -11.34 24.68 -14.44
C ALA A 1187 -12.81 24.56 -14.88
N THR A 1188 -13.30 23.33 -15.10
CA THR A 1188 -14.65 23.09 -15.66
C THR A 1188 -15.78 23.44 -14.68
N HIS A 1189 -15.58 23.22 -13.38
CA HIS A 1189 -16.59 23.55 -12.35
C HIS A 1189 -16.45 24.96 -11.76
N ASN A 1190 -15.61 25.82 -12.34
CA ASN A 1190 -15.37 27.19 -11.86
C ASN A 1190 -15.01 27.25 -10.35
N THR A 1191 -14.31 26.23 -9.84
CA THR A 1191 -13.89 26.21 -8.43
C THR A 1191 -12.83 27.26 -8.14
N TRP A 1192 -12.01 27.62 -9.14
CA TRP A 1192 -11.06 28.73 -9.06
C TRP A 1192 -11.71 30.07 -8.69
N ILE A 1193 -12.94 30.32 -9.17
CA ILE A 1193 -13.72 31.52 -8.85
C ILE A 1193 -14.12 31.56 -7.37
N LYS A 1194 -14.27 30.38 -6.73
CA LYS A 1194 -14.59 30.26 -5.30
C LYS A 1194 -13.37 30.52 -4.40
N LEU A 1195 -12.15 30.65 -4.92
CA LEU A 1195 -10.93 30.84 -4.11
C LEU A 1195 -10.73 32.28 -3.62
N GLU A 1196 -11.27 33.27 -4.33
CA GLU A 1196 -11.01 34.69 -4.09
C GLU A 1196 -11.40 35.20 -2.70
N SER A 1197 -12.55 34.77 -2.16
CA SER A 1197 -13.17 35.40 -0.98
C SER A 1197 -12.36 35.28 0.32
N HIS A 1198 -11.33 34.44 0.34
CA HIS A 1198 -10.50 34.17 1.54
C HIS A 1198 -8.99 34.30 1.33
N LEU A 1199 -8.50 34.63 0.13
CA LEU A 1199 -7.06 34.89 -0.11
C LEU A 1199 -6.54 36.15 0.65
N ALA A 1200 -7.37 36.81 1.48
CA ALA A 1200 -7.10 38.07 2.17
C ALA A 1200 -7.39 38.07 3.69
N ARG A 1201 -8.11 37.09 4.24
CA ARG A 1201 -8.66 37.24 5.61
C ARG A 1201 -7.74 36.77 6.74
N GLU A 1202 -6.68 36.01 6.47
CA GLU A 1202 -5.93 35.32 7.52
C GLU A 1202 -4.42 35.60 7.47
N ASN A 1203 -4.05 36.87 7.51
CA ASN A 1203 -2.72 37.31 7.99
C ASN A 1203 -2.82 38.60 8.83
N ILE A 1204 -4.03 38.96 9.30
CA ILE A 1204 -4.26 40.17 10.10
C ILE A 1204 -4.24 39.88 11.61
N GLU A 1205 -4.29 38.61 12.04
CA GLU A 1205 -4.14 38.24 13.45
C GLU A 1205 -3.20 37.03 13.59
N ASP A 1206 -1.91 37.34 13.73
CA ASP A 1206 -0.92 36.66 14.58
C ASP A 1206 0.35 37.52 14.66
#